data_AF-A0ABD4HJL4-F1
#
_entry.id   AF-A0ABD4HJL4-F1
#
_cell.length_a   1.000
_cell.length_b   1.000
_cell.length_c   1.000
_cell.angle_alpha   90.00
_cell.angle_beta   90.00
_cell.angle_gamma   90.00
#
_symmetry.space_group_name_H-M   'P 1'
#
loop_
_entity.id
_entity.type
_entity.pdbx_description
1 polymer ?
#
loop_
_entity_poly.entity_id
_entity_poly.type
_entity_poly.pdbx_seq_one_letter_code
_entity_poly.pdbx_strand_id
1 'polypeptide(L)'
;MKKKSWLIMLILIFYIFQPIMALSEDYTQKEEAAQELPENEEPDTLDSHESVSEEEDSMEEATWDTEIDSTPEESWQQDETPDESFTDNDRQESEEQDENPQSVDQRSEIQGSWGTVPWTYDEETNTMTLYGGDGGTTLNAPWRAYRPRLEQIIVAGRVRLPSDSSNLFASTPNLRSIQNEHNFDTSQVTNMTAMFSSTSSLKRLDLSTWDTRSVTDMRSLVYNSGIESLNVSGFDTSAVTNLRSMFAGATNLKELTLGEKSIFYMSDDFWSVASLPDVPITERYTGRWVLRESIEWEADLIAYDTSYEFLRNYDGSYPGTYIWEEKERALWGTVPWEYDESSKTITLFGGTAGIVANAPWKNLLNEVELIIVTEKVTLPENSGQLFMGLSHLREIQGIDKFDTSSVIYMNWMFGSNSSLTSLDLNQWDTTSVINMHSMFSGASSLTDLAIGNIDTSRVITMASMFVGTTSLETLDIQNWNTRMVENMSSMFARSGIVHLDLNNWNTTSLTNINGMFQNAANLKTVNMKDWQTSRIVNMTSTFQNASAISELNLSGWTTNTLPVTITNMFGGMTGLRSLTLGERSIFNQSVGLPSVPVNHEYTGRWILSDPTEDTDPIAFSSSAEFMNNYNGSHPGTYIWEPNTLKELSAGLHPVSDQSDSITGYMTESVDVLSITYQNTDGSTVVIEKDSPRIEWGDYQDPQQQIRSFKIVLAENERLETTTKVILFLSKPSVNTLEDITIDREVIKGIEYRANNITLDRLAINDLASNAELHQMILRESRASAKNLLTEADLSSEIQVIETDLTLDTTIDGTYYARLEVGNKAYQFWIGIDVSSKLGHLKVTIPTKMIFESLYDDAESNRSFESADYEIQNQSRIPVDTYVTQLAITDDAGITLLAEGESPLDYVTPIHQDQASESGIPIPLLRLSIKTEEAEVQLSERMAEQHFVRLSQRSHVPVKLSGHYYGPYPRWITDDQMQQGGYYEESLAPKYQIILRFVP
;
A
#
# COMPACT_ATOMS: atom_id res chain seq x y z
N MET A 1 5.03 27.70 -62.87
CA MET A 1 5.95 28.25 -61.85
C MET A 1 6.18 27.20 -60.76
N LYS A 2 7.06 26.25 -61.04
CA LYS A 2 7.56 25.22 -60.12
C LYS A 2 9.07 25.14 -60.37
N LYS A 3 9.87 24.86 -59.32
CA LYS A 3 11.35 25.00 -59.22
C LYS A 3 11.85 26.37 -58.75
N LYS A 4 11.51 26.73 -57.50
CA LYS A 4 12.31 27.61 -56.61
C LYS A 4 11.68 27.59 -55.20
N SER A 5 11.68 26.43 -54.54
CA SER A 5 11.30 26.33 -53.11
C SER A 5 11.92 25.11 -52.42
N TRP A 6 13.08 24.65 -52.90
CA TRP A 6 13.79 23.47 -52.38
C TRP A 6 15.25 23.78 -52.00
N LEU A 7 15.58 25.07 -51.82
CA LEU A 7 16.92 25.52 -51.39
C LEU A 7 16.90 26.39 -50.12
N ILE A 8 15.72 26.66 -49.55
CA ILE A 8 15.58 27.39 -48.27
C ILE A 8 15.26 26.42 -47.11
N MET A 9 14.85 25.18 -47.40
CA MET A 9 14.50 24.19 -46.37
C MET A 9 15.70 23.41 -45.82
N LEU A 10 16.87 23.47 -46.48
CA LEU A 10 18.10 22.77 -46.06
C LEU A 10 19.02 23.59 -45.14
N ILE A 11 18.70 24.86 -44.86
CA ILE A 11 19.48 25.75 -43.96
C ILE A 11 18.83 25.93 -42.59
N LEU A 12 17.62 25.37 -42.36
CA LEU A 12 16.90 25.47 -41.07
C LEU A 12 16.90 24.17 -40.23
N ILE A 13 17.57 23.11 -40.69
CA ILE A 13 17.64 21.81 -39.98
C ILE A 13 18.93 21.66 -39.13
N PHE A 14 19.79 22.69 -39.05
CA PHE A 14 21.04 22.63 -38.27
C PHE A 14 21.05 23.42 -36.95
N TYR A 15 19.90 23.90 -36.46
CA TYR A 15 19.82 24.71 -35.23
C TYR A 15 18.71 24.29 -34.26
N ILE A 16 18.46 22.99 -34.06
CA ILE A 16 17.63 22.51 -32.94
C ILE A 16 18.19 21.21 -32.38
N PHE A 17 19.29 21.29 -31.61
CA PHE A 17 19.69 20.26 -30.63
C PHE A 17 20.58 20.89 -29.55
N GLN A 18 19.95 21.55 -28.57
CA GLN A 18 20.45 21.66 -27.19
C GLN A 18 19.24 21.88 -26.26
N PRO A 19 19.21 21.23 -25.08
CA PRO A 19 18.10 21.34 -24.13
C PRO A 19 18.18 22.62 -23.29
N ILE A 20 17.06 23.31 -23.15
CA ILE A 20 16.89 24.43 -22.21
C ILE A 20 16.58 23.85 -20.83
N MET A 21 17.51 24.05 -19.90
CA MET A 21 17.30 23.86 -18.47
C MET A 21 17.09 25.24 -17.82
N ALA A 22 15.94 25.39 -17.17
CA ALA A 22 15.56 26.24 -16.03
C ALA A 22 15.96 27.74 -15.94
N LEU A 23 14.94 28.58 -15.69
CA LEU A 23 14.78 29.68 -14.69
C LEU A 23 13.56 30.51 -15.15
N SER A 24 12.62 31.02 -14.33
CA SER A 24 12.56 31.44 -12.93
C SER A 24 11.19 31.04 -12.33
N GLU A 25 10.86 31.13 -11.04
CA GLU A 25 11.22 32.08 -10.00
C GLU A 25 10.69 31.54 -8.66
N ASP A 26 11.50 31.53 -7.59
CA ASP A 26 10.94 31.83 -6.27
C ASP A 26 11.99 32.46 -5.34
N TYR A 27 11.52 33.47 -4.62
CA TYR A 27 12.27 34.35 -3.74
C TYR A 27 12.60 33.67 -2.40
N THR A 28 13.85 33.71 -1.93
CA THR A 28 14.31 34.50 -0.76
C THR A 28 15.62 33.99 -0.11
N GLN A 29 16.48 34.99 0.13
CA GLN A 29 17.45 35.17 1.22
C GLN A 29 18.79 34.40 1.27
N LYS A 30 19.86 35.20 1.03
CA LYS A 30 21.12 35.39 1.81
C LYS A 30 21.89 34.13 2.23
N GLU A 31 23.19 34.00 2.04
CA GLU A 31 24.24 34.96 2.43
C GLU A 31 25.61 34.54 1.83
N GLU A 32 26.36 35.56 1.38
CA GLU A 32 27.83 35.76 1.38
C GLU A 32 28.89 34.73 0.87
N ALA A 33 29.78 35.33 0.06
CA ALA A 33 31.25 35.20 0.02
C ALA A 33 31.93 34.21 -0.96
N ALA A 34 32.15 34.73 -2.18
CA ALA A 34 33.43 34.85 -2.90
C ALA A 34 34.59 33.85 -2.63
N GLN A 35 35.13 33.25 -3.70
CA GLN A 35 36.49 33.56 -4.19
C GLN A 35 36.86 32.85 -5.52
N GLU A 36 37.24 33.68 -6.49
CA GLU A 36 38.38 33.61 -7.45
C GLU A 36 38.63 32.41 -8.39
N LEU A 37 38.75 32.79 -9.69
CA LEU A 37 39.36 32.12 -10.85
C LEU A 37 40.89 31.89 -10.64
N PRO A 38 41.60 31.09 -11.48
CA PRO A 38 42.04 31.49 -12.85
C PRO A 38 41.83 30.37 -13.92
N GLU A 39 41.61 30.67 -15.21
CA GLU A 39 42.63 30.83 -16.30
C GLU A 39 43.71 29.73 -16.29
N ASN A 40 44.06 29.02 -17.37
CA ASN A 40 44.37 29.50 -18.71
C ASN A 40 44.70 28.32 -19.67
N GLU A 41 44.94 28.65 -20.95
CA GLU A 41 45.77 27.97 -21.96
C GLU A 41 45.17 26.91 -22.92
N GLU A 42 44.73 27.40 -24.09
CA GLU A 42 45.14 26.91 -25.42
C GLU A 42 46.66 27.21 -25.65
N PRO A 43 47.38 26.71 -26.70
CA PRO A 43 46.90 26.22 -28.01
C PRO A 43 47.69 24.98 -28.54
N ASP A 44 47.36 24.44 -29.71
CA ASP A 44 48.15 24.67 -30.95
C ASP A 44 47.82 23.70 -32.11
N THR A 45 48.06 24.26 -33.28
CA THR A 45 47.84 23.89 -34.67
C THR A 45 48.60 22.66 -35.19
N LEU A 46 48.11 22.02 -36.28
CA LEU A 46 48.80 21.87 -37.60
C LEU A 46 48.24 20.70 -38.45
N ASP A 47 47.54 21.07 -39.53
CA ASP A 47 47.87 20.87 -40.97
C ASP A 47 48.33 19.50 -41.51
N SER A 48 47.67 19.04 -42.60
CA SER A 48 48.25 18.82 -43.95
C SER A 48 47.72 17.59 -44.76
N HIS A 49 47.14 17.94 -45.93
CA HIS A 49 47.38 17.43 -47.30
C HIS A 49 46.93 16.04 -47.85
N GLU A 50 46.21 16.15 -48.99
CA GLU A 50 46.35 15.43 -50.30
C GLU A 50 45.94 13.94 -50.45
N SER A 51 45.39 13.42 -51.56
CA SER A 51 45.05 13.92 -52.91
C SER A 51 44.21 12.87 -53.72
N VAL A 52 43.30 13.36 -54.58
CA VAL A 52 43.01 13.04 -56.00
C VAL A 52 43.04 11.59 -56.55
N SER A 53 41.97 11.14 -57.24
CA SER A 53 41.96 10.80 -58.69
C SER A 53 40.60 10.33 -59.24
N GLU A 54 40.43 10.62 -60.54
CA GLU A 54 39.27 10.53 -61.44
C GLU A 54 39.04 9.11 -62.00
N GLU A 55 37.84 8.83 -62.53
CA GLU A 55 37.65 8.40 -63.94
C GLU A 55 36.16 8.31 -64.34
N GLU A 56 35.88 8.80 -65.55
CA GLU A 56 34.64 8.76 -66.32
C GLU A 56 34.43 7.35 -66.96
N ASP A 57 33.20 6.95 -67.31
CA ASP A 57 32.70 7.06 -68.71
C ASP A 57 31.49 6.12 -69.03
N SER A 58 30.68 6.62 -69.97
CA SER A 58 29.82 5.93 -70.97
C SER A 58 28.33 5.62 -70.73
N MET A 59 27.57 6.12 -71.72
CA MET A 59 26.15 6.05 -72.08
C MET A 59 25.66 4.63 -72.46
N GLU A 60 24.35 4.35 -72.39
CA GLU A 60 23.42 4.37 -73.55
C GLU A 60 21.97 3.93 -73.19
N GLU A 61 21.07 4.25 -74.13
CA GLU A 61 19.63 4.46 -74.07
C GLU A 61 18.74 3.21 -73.91
N ALA A 62 17.49 3.41 -73.46
CA ALA A 62 16.30 3.16 -74.28
C ALA A 62 15.01 3.64 -73.57
N THR A 63 14.24 4.39 -74.33
CA THR A 63 12.92 4.96 -74.06
C THR A 63 11.82 3.89 -73.98
N TRP A 64 10.63 4.25 -73.48
CA TRP A 64 9.36 4.25 -74.24
C TRP A 64 8.33 5.08 -73.45
N ASP A 65 7.95 6.20 -74.08
CA ASP A 65 6.79 7.02 -73.77
C ASP A 65 5.49 6.20 -73.92
N THR A 66 4.44 6.53 -73.16
CA THR A 66 3.34 7.33 -73.72
C THR A 66 2.30 7.74 -72.66
N GLU A 67 2.03 9.04 -72.69
CA GLU A 67 0.92 9.77 -72.09
C GLU A 67 -0.44 9.22 -72.56
N ILE A 68 -1.53 9.51 -71.81
CA ILE A 68 -2.50 10.54 -72.20
C ILE A 68 -3.60 10.67 -71.13
N ASP A 69 -3.76 11.94 -70.75
CA ASP A 69 -4.81 12.65 -70.04
C ASP A 69 -6.23 12.43 -70.59
N SER A 70 -7.27 12.46 -69.73
CA SER A 70 -8.53 13.18 -70.01
C SER A 70 -9.60 13.00 -68.93
N THR A 71 -10.07 14.13 -68.41
CA THR A 71 -11.47 14.42 -68.02
C THR A 71 -12.13 15.27 -69.14
N PRO A 72 -13.42 15.68 -69.11
CA PRO A 72 -14.65 15.19 -68.46
C PRO A 72 -15.91 15.20 -69.41
N GLU A 73 -17.08 14.89 -68.83
CA GLU A 73 -18.44 15.45 -69.08
C GLU A 73 -19.45 14.86 -70.12
N GLU A 74 -20.73 14.98 -69.69
CA GLU A 74 -22.01 15.09 -70.43
C GLU A 74 -22.87 13.87 -70.87
N SER A 75 -23.96 13.63 -70.11
CA SER A 75 -25.40 13.77 -70.48
C SER A 75 -26.17 12.85 -71.48
N TRP A 76 -27.45 12.65 -71.08
CA TRP A 76 -28.70 12.30 -71.81
C TRP A 76 -29.23 10.86 -71.95
N GLN A 77 -30.51 10.78 -71.57
CA GLN A 77 -31.61 9.82 -71.83
C GLN A 77 -31.61 9.17 -73.23
N GLN A 78 -32.18 7.95 -73.39
CA GLN A 78 -33.62 7.70 -73.66
C GLN A 78 -33.87 6.23 -74.09
N ASP A 79 -35.08 5.77 -73.77
CA ASP A 79 -35.86 4.57 -74.13
C ASP A 79 -35.45 3.68 -75.33
N GLU A 80 -35.64 2.37 -75.19
CA GLU A 80 -36.76 1.61 -75.81
C GLU A 80 -36.52 0.07 -75.71
N THR A 81 -37.54 -0.63 -75.22
CA THR A 81 -37.83 -2.08 -75.35
C THR A 81 -37.89 -2.52 -76.84
N PRO A 82 -37.89 -3.83 -77.26
CA PRO A 82 -38.71 -4.87 -76.63
C PRO A 82 -38.34 -6.38 -76.83
N ASP A 83 -39.06 -7.18 -76.05
CA ASP A 83 -39.72 -8.47 -76.33
C ASP A 83 -38.99 -9.81 -76.62
N GLU A 84 -39.69 -10.83 -76.09
CA GLU A 84 -39.79 -12.25 -76.50
C GLU A 84 -38.55 -13.17 -76.34
N SER A 85 -38.65 -14.45 -75.94
CA SER A 85 -39.71 -15.28 -75.35
C SER A 85 -39.16 -16.70 -75.09
N PHE A 86 -39.83 -17.42 -74.18
CA PHE A 86 -40.13 -18.87 -74.18
C PHE A 86 -39.14 -20.00 -73.83
N THR A 87 -39.70 -20.90 -72.99
CA THR A 87 -39.60 -22.39 -72.91
C THR A 87 -38.34 -23.03 -72.29
N ASP A 88 -38.39 -24.13 -71.55
CA ASP A 88 -39.43 -24.95 -70.90
C ASP A 88 -38.72 -25.96 -69.96
N ASN A 89 -39.44 -26.49 -68.98
CA ASN A 89 -39.34 -27.80 -68.28
C ASN A 89 -38.01 -28.58 -68.16
N ASP A 90 -37.70 -29.07 -66.94
CA ASP A 90 -38.09 -30.45 -66.56
C ASP A 90 -37.88 -30.76 -65.06
N ARG A 91 -38.88 -31.46 -64.50
CA ARG A 91 -38.99 -31.99 -63.13
C ARG A 91 -38.81 -33.51 -63.15
N GLN A 92 -38.21 -34.07 -62.09
CA GLN A 92 -38.53 -35.34 -61.38
C GLN A 92 -37.50 -35.44 -60.23
N GLU A 93 -37.75 -35.84 -58.99
CA GLU A 93 -38.73 -36.76 -58.40
C GLU A 93 -38.85 -36.52 -56.86
N SER A 94 -40.04 -36.85 -56.35
CA SER A 94 -40.58 -37.04 -54.98
C SER A 94 -39.66 -37.61 -53.88
N GLU A 95 -39.94 -37.62 -52.57
CA GLU A 95 -40.80 -36.93 -51.56
C GLU A 95 -40.55 -37.74 -50.25
N GLU A 96 -40.38 -37.11 -49.09
CA GLU A 96 -40.78 -37.70 -47.79
C GLU A 96 -41.02 -36.58 -46.74
N GLN A 97 -42.12 -36.71 -46.02
CA GLN A 97 -42.78 -35.78 -45.07
C GLN A 97 -41.87 -35.40 -43.88
N ASP A 98 -41.93 -34.23 -43.25
CA ASP A 98 -43.08 -33.62 -42.57
C ASP A 98 -42.66 -32.19 -42.09
N GLU A 99 -43.31 -31.13 -42.59
CA GLU A 99 -43.61 -29.88 -41.87
C GLU A 99 -44.48 -28.98 -42.79
N ASN A 100 -45.72 -28.76 -42.37
CA ASN A 100 -46.66 -27.82 -42.98
C ASN A 100 -46.25 -26.38 -42.60
N PRO A 101 -46.22 -25.42 -43.56
CA PRO A 101 -47.43 -24.63 -43.77
C PRO A 101 -47.77 -24.41 -45.25
N GLN A 102 -48.90 -24.98 -45.67
CA GLN A 102 -49.78 -24.41 -46.67
C GLN A 102 -50.27 -23.04 -46.22
N SER A 103 -50.07 -22.02 -47.05
CA SER A 103 -51.15 -21.40 -47.83
C SER A 103 -50.56 -20.26 -48.65
N VAL A 104 -50.58 -20.40 -49.98
CA VAL A 104 -50.49 -19.24 -50.88
C VAL A 104 -51.76 -18.44 -50.62
N ASP A 105 -51.64 -17.42 -49.78
CA ASP A 105 -52.74 -16.54 -49.46
C ASP A 105 -53.05 -15.69 -50.70
N GLN A 106 -54.31 -15.69 -51.10
CA GLN A 106 -54.79 -14.75 -52.11
C GLN A 106 -54.66 -13.36 -51.49
N ARG A 107 -53.64 -12.58 -51.89
CA ARG A 107 -53.49 -11.18 -51.47
C ARG A 107 -54.80 -10.45 -51.67
N SER A 108 -55.50 -10.17 -50.59
CA SER A 108 -56.73 -9.40 -50.59
C SER A 108 -56.37 -7.92 -50.65
N GLU A 109 -55.84 -7.45 -51.79
CA GLU A 109 -55.76 -6.02 -52.05
C GLU A 109 -57.18 -5.46 -52.05
N ILE A 110 -57.47 -4.60 -51.06
CA ILE A 110 -58.76 -3.96 -50.98
C ILE A 110 -58.81 -2.92 -52.09
N GLN A 111 -59.74 -3.06 -53.03
CA GLN A 111 -59.88 -2.16 -54.17
C GLN A 111 -61.22 -1.42 -54.15
N GLY A 112 -61.25 -0.24 -54.74
CA GLY A 112 -62.48 0.55 -54.87
C GLY A 112 -62.33 1.70 -55.85
N SER A 113 -63.33 2.60 -55.84
CA SER A 113 -63.33 3.82 -56.65
C SER A 113 -63.63 5.05 -55.80
N TRP A 114 -62.92 6.15 -56.02
CA TRP A 114 -63.20 7.46 -55.46
C TRP A 114 -63.56 8.43 -56.59
N GLY A 115 -64.85 8.67 -56.79
CA GLY A 115 -65.31 9.29 -58.04
C GLY A 115 -65.05 8.32 -59.19
N THR A 116 -64.21 8.73 -60.15
CA THR A 116 -63.74 7.86 -61.24
C THR A 116 -62.33 7.31 -61.01
N VAL A 117 -61.67 7.66 -59.90
CA VAL A 117 -60.31 7.20 -59.56
C VAL A 117 -60.35 5.78 -59.00
N PRO A 118 -59.78 4.76 -59.69
CA PRO A 118 -59.57 3.46 -59.09
C PRO A 118 -58.49 3.55 -58.02
N TRP A 119 -58.66 2.83 -56.92
CA TRP A 119 -57.67 2.76 -55.85
C TRP A 119 -57.52 1.34 -55.30
N THR A 120 -56.34 1.04 -54.79
CA THR A 120 -56.03 -0.19 -54.03
C THR A 120 -55.44 0.20 -52.67
N TYR A 121 -55.65 -0.65 -51.66
CA TYR A 121 -55.07 -0.55 -50.33
C TYR A 121 -54.48 -1.90 -49.92
N ASP A 122 -53.21 -1.84 -49.55
CA ASP A 122 -52.44 -2.96 -49.02
C ASP A 122 -52.40 -2.84 -47.49
N GLU A 123 -53.01 -3.81 -46.80
CA GLU A 123 -53.09 -3.84 -45.33
C GLU A 123 -51.77 -4.25 -44.67
N GLU A 124 -50.85 -4.94 -45.37
CA GLU A 124 -49.55 -5.33 -44.83
C GLU A 124 -48.59 -4.14 -44.78
N THR A 125 -48.58 -3.35 -45.85
CA THR A 125 -47.71 -2.18 -45.98
C THR A 125 -48.38 -0.87 -45.59
N ASN A 126 -49.67 -0.91 -45.21
CA ASN A 126 -50.50 0.27 -44.92
C ASN A 126 -50.46 1.33 -46.05
N THR A 127 -50.35 0.88 -47.30
CA THR A 127 -50.12 1.73 -48.48
C THR A 127 -51.35 1.78 -49.36
N MET A 128 -51.67 2.98 -49.87
CA MET A 128 -52.76 3.17 -50.83
C MET A 128 -52.27 3.70 -52.16
N THR A 129 -52.69 3.06 -53.26
CA THR A 129 -52.35 3.48 -54.62
C THR A 129 -53.58 4.04 -55.36
N LEU A 130 -53.41 5.18 -56.05
CA LEU A 130 -54.44 5.85 -56.85
C LEU A 130 -54.06 5.83 -58.33
N TYR A 131 -54.91 5.31 -59.21
CA TYR A 131 -54.53 5.01 -60.62
C TYR A 131 -54.95 6.07 -61.65
N GLY A 132 -55.48 7.21 -61.19
CA GLY A 132 -55.88 8.35 -62.03
C GLY A 132 -57.38 8.42 -62.32
N GLY A 133 -57.88 9.63 -62.55
CA GLY A 133 -59.31 9.94 -62.72
C GLY A 133 -59.72 11.22 -61.99
N ASP A 134 -61.03 11.46 -61.94
CA ASP A 134 -61.64 12.57 -61.23
C ASP A 134 -62.06 12.13 -59.82
N GLY A 135 -61.45 12.73 -58.81
CA GLY A 135 -61.76 12.46 -57.41
C GLY A 135 -63.22 12.76 -57.08
N GLY A 136 -63.78 11.98 -56.15
CA GLY A 136 -65.11 12.22 -55.59
C GLY A 136 -65.14 13.44 -54.67
N THR A 137 -65.88 13.35 -53.57
CA THR A 137 -65.87 14.38 -52.52
C THR A 137 -64.83 14.09 -51.45
N THR A 138 -64.50 15.05 -50.60
CA THR A 138 -63.62 14.82 -49.43
C THR A 138 -64.23 13.85 -48.41
N LEU A 139 -65.57 13.74 -48.38
CA LEU A 139 -66.29 12.83 -47.47
C LEU A 139 -66.13 11.36 -47.87
N ASN A 140 -65.94 11.07 -49.15
CA ASN A 140 -65.80 9.71 -49.66
C ASN A 140 -64.37 9.39 -50.15
N ALA A 141 -63.38 10.19 -49.76
CA ALA A 141 -61.97 9.90 -50.01
C ALA A 141 -61.57 8.56 -49.35
N PRO A 142 -60.82 7.69 -50.05
CA PRO A 142 -60.66 6.29 -49.65
C PRO A 142 -59.83 6.13 -48.38
N TRP A 143 -58.83 6.99 -48.15
CA TRP A 143 -58.00 6.97 -46.93
C TRP A 143 -58.75 7.35 -45.66
N ARG A 144 -59.96 7.91 -45.78
CA ARG A 144 -60.72 8.34 -44.61
C ARG A 144 -61.10 7.16 -43.69
N ALA A 145 -61.30 5.97 -44.25
CA ALA A 145 -61.55 4.74 -43.49
C ALA A 145 -60.28 4.18 -42.82
N TYR A 146 -59.10 4.50 -43.36
CA TYR A 146 -57.80 3.92 -42.97
C TYR A 146 -56.89 4.89 -42.21
N ARG A 147 -57.35 6.11 -41.90
CA ARG A 147 -56.53 7.18 -41.28
C ARG A 147 -55.63 6.77 -40.11
N PRO A 148 -56.07 5.92 -39.15
CA PRO A 148 -55.22 5.52 -38.03
C PRO A 148 -54.06 4.60 -38.42
N ARG A 149 -54.09 3.99 -39.60
CA ARG A 149 -53.11 2.99 -40.03
C ARG A 149 -52.33 3.41 -41.27
N LEU A 150 -52.91 4.24 -42.13
CA LEU A 150 -52.29 4.66 -43.39
C LEU A 150 -50.90 5.25 -43.19
N GLU A 151 -49.89 4.64 -43.81
CA GLU A 151 -48.50 5.07 -43.75
C GLU A 151 -48.04 5.75 -45.04
N GLN A 152 -48.64 5.39 -46.18
CA GLN A 152 -48.21 5.89 -47.48
C GLN A 152 -49.36 6.02 -48.48
N ILE A 153 -49.30 7.06 -49.32
CA ILE A 153 -50.15 7.22 -50.50
C ILE A 153 -49.25 7.26 -51.74
N ILE A 154 -49.60 6.51 -52.78
CA ILE A 154 -48.94 6.50 -54.09
C ILE A 154 -49.93 7.01 -55.13
N VAL A 155 -49.58 8.07 -55.85
CA VAL A 155 -50.41 8.62 -56.92
C VAL A 155 -49.86 8.13 -58.27
N ALA A 156 -50.30 6.95 -58.70
CA ALA A 156 -49.79 6.27 -59.90
C ALA A 156 -50.28 6.88 -61.22
N GLY A 157 -51.39 7.60 -61.21
CA GLY A 157 -51.91 8.30 -62.39
C GLY A 157 -52.43 9.70 -62.05
N ARG A 158 -52.72 10.52 -63.06
CA ARG A 158 -53.21 11.90 -62.85
C ARG A 158 -54.57 11.90 -62.13
N VAL A 159 -54.62 12.43 -60.92
CA VAL A 159 -55.83 12.48 -60.08
C VAL A 159 -56.30 13.92 -59.94
N ARG A 160 -57.48 14.23 -60.49
CA ARG A 160 -58.07 15.57 -60.40
C ARG A 160 -58.81 15.74 -59.06
N LEU A 161 -58.32 16.63 -58.19
CA LEU A 161 -58.89 16.83 -56.86
C LEU A 161 -60.19 17.64 -56.91
N PRO A 162 -61.19 17.38 -56.03
CA PRO A 162 -62.45 18.12 -56.04
C PRO A 162 -62.27 19.62 -55.76
N SER A 163 -63.20 20.45 -56.26
CA SER A 163 -63.15 21.91 -56.03
C SER A 163 -63.08 22.27 -54.55
N ASP A 164 -63.84 21.55 -53.71
CA ASP A 164 -63.67 21.56 -52.26
C ASP A 164 -62.82 20.35 -51.85
N SER A 165 -61.54 20.61 -51.59
CA SER A 165 -60.57 19.62 -51.09
C SER A 165 -60.23 19.85 -49.61
N SER A 166 -61.13 20.47 -48.86
CA SER A 166 -60.94 20.67 -47.43
C SER A 166 -60.83 19.35 -46.66
N ASN A 167 -59.95 19.32 -45.66
CA ASN A 167 -59.70 18.18 -44.77
C ASN A 167 -59.31 16.88 -45.47
N LEU A 168 -58.84 16.95 -46.72
CA LEU A 168 -58.65 15.79 -47.56
C LEU A 168 -57.70 14.77 -46.91
N PHE A 169 -56.50 15.18 -46.50
CA PHE A 169 -55.50 14.35 -45.81
C PHE A 169 -55.47 14.57 -44.29
N ALA A 170 -56.42 15.33 -43.74
CA ALA A 170 -56.44 15.70 -42.34
C ALA A 170 -56.56 14.48 -41.39
N SER A 171 -55.91 14.59 -40.23
CA SER A 171 -55.93 13.58 -39.16
C SER A 171 -55.45 12.20 -39.62
N THR A 172 -54.36 12.18 -40.40
CA THR A 172 -53.63 10.95 -40.78
C THR A 172 -52.30 10.89 -40.01
N PRO A 173 -52.31 10.51 -38.71
CA PRO A 173 -51.15 10.68 -37.84
C PRO A 173 -49.95 9.82 -38.22
N ASN A 174 -50.18 8.71 -38.93
CA ASN A 174 -49.15 7.74 -39.33
C ASN A 174 -48.69 7.90 -40.78
N LEU A 175 -49.27 8.83 -41.56
CA LEU A 175 -48.87 9.07 -42.94
C LEU A 175 -47.44 9.64 -42.96
N ARG A 176 -46.50 8.91 -43.57
CA ARG A 176 -45.08 9.26 -43.64
C ARG A 176 -44.70 9.86 -44.99
N SER A 177 -45.39 9.48 -46.06
CA SER A 177 -45.10 9.97 -47.42
C SER A 177 -46.31 9.96 -48.34
N ILE A 178 -46.30 10.88 -49.31
CA ILE A 178 -47.17 10.86 -50.49
C ILE A 178 -46.22 10.82 -51.68
N GLN A 179 -46.16 9.71 -52.39
CA GLN A 179 -45.32 9.54 -53.57
C GLN A 179 -46.04 10.01 -54.83
N ASN A 180 -45.31 10.66 -55.71
CA ASN A 180 -45.80 11.20 -56.98
C ASN A 180 -46.91 12.24 -56.80
N GLU A 181 -46.82 13.06 -55.77
CA GLU A 181 -47.76 14.13 -55.42
C GLU A 181 -47.96 15.18 -56.53
N HIS A 182 -47.03 15.27 -57.49
CA HIS A 182 -47.15 16.05 -58.73
C HIS A 182 -48.26 15.55 -59.68
N ASN A 183 -48.73 14.32 -59.51
CA ASN A 183 -49.85 13.77 -60.28
C ASN A 183 -51.22 14.26 -59.78
N PHE A 184 -51.29 14.98 -58.67
CA PHE A 184 -52.52 15.67 -58.28
C PHE A 184 -52.76 16.90 -59.15
N ASP A 185 -53.88 16.91 -59.88
CA ASP A 185 -54.35 18.09 -60.61
C ASP A 185 -55.24 18.93 -59.70
N THR A 186 -54.70 20.06 -59.24
CA THR A 186 -55.36 21.01 -58.33
C THR A 186 -55.98 22.22 -59.05
N SER A 187 -55.93 22.29 -60.37
CA SER A 187 -56.31 23.49 -61.15
C SER A 187 -57.73 24.00 -60.90
N GLN A 188 -58.62 23.11 -60.45
CA GLN A 188 -60.02 23.42 -60.11
C GLN A 188 -60.29 23.60 -58.60
N VAL A 189 -59.29 23.38 -57.75
CA VAL A 189 -59.46 23.46 -56.30
C VAL A 189 -59.64 24.93 -55.91
N THR A 190 -60.72 25.20 -55.18
CA THR A 190 -61.03 26.53 -54.64
C THR A 190 -60.91 26.59 -53.12
N ASN A 191 -61.03 25.44 -52.42
CA ASN A 191 -60.92 25.33 -50.97
C ASN A 191 -59.92 24.24 -50.55
N MET A 192 -58.86 24.62 -49.84
CA MET A 192 -57.83 23.73 -49.27
C MET A 192 -57.81 23.77 -47.73
N THR A 193 -58.90 24.21 -47.11
CA THR A 193 -58.99 24.33 -45.64
C THR A 193 -58.58 23.03 -44.95
N ALA A 194 -57.61 23.10 -44.04
CA ALA A 194 -57.14 22.02 -43.19
C ALA A 194 -56.68 20.76 -43.94
N MET A 195 -56.29 20.89 -45.21
CA MET A 195 -56.01 19.74 -46.07
C MET A 195 -55.01 18.74 -45.47
N PHE A 196 -53.96 19.20 -44.81
CA PHE A 196 -52.91 18.39 -44.16
C PHE A 196 -52.85 18.60 -42.64
N SER A 197 -53.95 19.05 -42.02
CA SER A 197 -54.01 19.28 -40.58
C SER A 197 -53.80 17.98 -39.79
N SER A 198 -53.04 18.03 -38.69
CA SER A 198 -52.79 16.91 -37.77
C SER A 198 -52.14 15.68 -38.43
N THR A 199 -51.18 15.91 -39.33
CA THR A 199 -50.34 14.89 -40.01
C THR A 199 -49.01 14.72 -39.25
N SER A 200 -49.03 14.06 -38.09
CA SER A 200 -47.88 14.05 -37.16
C SER A 200 -46.63 13.30 -37.65
N SER A 201 -46.77 12.31 -38.54
CA SER A 201 -45.62 11.53 -39.06
C SER A 201 -45.10 12.02 -40.41
N LEU A 202 -45.82 12.92 -41.09
CA LEU A 202 -45.43 13.40 -42.41
C LEU A 202 -44.33 14.45 -42.24
N LYS A 203 -43.10 14.12 -42.64
CA LYS A 203 -41.92 14.99 -42.40
C LYS A 203 -41.62 15.95 -43.54
N ARG A 204 -41.89 15.55 -44.78
CA ARG A 204 -41.61 16.37 -45.97
C ARG A 204 -42.82 16.39 -46.87
N LEU A 205 -43.08 17.53 -47.50
CA LEU A 205 -44.17 17.69 -48.44
C LEU A 205 -43.78 18.68 -49.53
N ASP A 206 -43.80 18.24 -50.79
CA ASP A 206 -43.52 19.09 -51.95
C ASP A 206 -44.81 19.40 -52.73
N LEU A 207 -45.25 20.65 -52.68
CA LEU A 207 -46.45 21.15 -53.37
C LEU A 207 -46.08 22.15 -54.48
N SER A 208 -44.82 22.19 -54.93
CA SER A 208 -44.34 23.14 -55.94
C SER A 208 -45.02 23.02 -57.30
N THR A 209 -45.64 21.88 -57.60
CA THR A 209 -46.32 21.61 -58.88
C THR A 209 -47.82 21.93 -58.85
N TRP A 210 -48.37 22.30 -57.70
CA TRP A 210 -49.80 22.51 -57.53
C TRP A 210 -50.25 23.86 -58.09
N ASP A 211 -51.24 23.83 -58.97
CA ASP A 211 -51.91 25.05 -59.46
C ASP A 211 -52.91 25.55 -58.42
N THR A 212 -52.58 26.65 -57.74
CA THR A 212 -53.41 27.25 -56.70
C THR A 212 -54.11 28.54 -57.15
N ARG A 213 -54.05 28.92 -58.44
CA ARG A 213 -54.60 30.20 -58.94
C ARG A 213 -56.11 30.37 -58.69
N SER A 214 -56.82 29.26 -58.53
CA SER A 214 -58.26 29.21 -58.25
C SER A 214 -58.59 29.14 -56.76
N VAL A 215 -57.60 28.95 -55.88
CA VAL A 215 -57.80 28.71 -54.45
C VAL A 215 -58.12 30.03 -53.74
N THR A 216 -59.24 30.06 -53.01
CA THR A 216 -59.70 31.23 -52.26
C THR A 216 -59.58 31.05 -50.74
N ASP A 217 -59.45 29.82 -50.24
CA ASP A 217 -59.37 29.49 -48.81
C ASP A 217 -58.27 28.44 -48.53
N MET A 218 -57.26 28.80 -47.73
CA MET A 218 -56.13 27.94 -47.32
C MET A 218 -55.99 27.87 -45.79
N ARG A 219 -57.07 28.10 -45.04
CA ARG A 219 -57.04 28.06 -43.57
C ARG A 219 -56.46 26.75 -43.05
N SER A 220 -55.61 26.83 -42.04
CA SER A 220 -55.11 25.65 -41.32
C SER A 220 -54.45 24.56 -42.17
N LEU A 221 -53.93 24.89 -43.37
CA LEU A 221 -53.42 23.93 -44.35
C LEU A 221 -52.56 22.81 -43.71
N VAL A 222 -51.57 23.18 -42.88
CA VAL A 222 -50.65 22.25 -42.19
C VAL A 222 -50.73 22.37 -40.66
N TYR A 223 -51.91 22.75 -40.13
CA TYR A 223 -52.13 22.98 -38.70
C TYR A 223 -51.78 21.77 -37.83
N ASN A 224 -50.99 21.95 -36.77
CA ASN A 224 -50.52 20.87 -35.88
C ASN A 224 -49.92 19.65 -36.64
N SER A 225 -49.23 19.88 -37.75
CA SER A 225 -48.54 18.82 -38.50
C SER A 225 -47.14 18.54 -37.96
N GLY A 226 -46.59 17.36 -38.28
CA GLY A 226 -45.21 16.99 -37.99
C GLY A 226 -44.21 17.36 -39.08
N ILE A 227 -44.63 18.19 -40.04
CA ILE A 227 -43.85 18.56 -41.23
C ILE A 227 -42.62 19.37 -40.80
N GLU A 228 -41.46 18.94 -41.30
CA GLU A 228 -40.16 19.58 -41.10
C GLU A 228 -39.73 20.40 -42.32
N SER A 229 -40.12 19.98 -43.52
CA SER A 229 -39.78 20.64 -44.79
C SER A 229 -41.02 20.73 -45.68
N LEU A 230 -41.39 21.96 -46.07
CA LEU A 230 -42.55 22.24 -46.90
C LEU A 230 -42.16 23.10 -48.09
N ASN A 231 -42.41 22.59 -49.30
CA ASN A 231 -42.20 23.34 -50.53
C ASN A 231 -43.54 23.83 -51.09
N VAL A 232 -43.78 25.13 -51.07
CA VAL A 232 -44.98 25.78 -51.61
C VAL A 232 -44.62 26.80 -52.69
N SER A 233 -43.45 26.66 -53.31
CA SER A 233 -42.93 27.62 -54.29
C SER A 233 -43.81 27.81 -55.53
N GLY A 234 -44.62 26.82 -55.88
CA GLY A 234 -45.59 26.91 -56.97
C GLY A 234 -46.87 27.67 -56.64
N PHE A 235 -47.09 28.04 -55.38
CA PHE A 235 -48.35 28.62 -54.96
C PHE A 235 -48.47 30.05 -55.48
N ASP A 236 -49.56 30.31 -56.20
CA ASP A 236 -50.09 31.64 -56.49
C ASP A 236 -51.21 31.95 -55.49
N THR A 237 -50.94 32.82 -54.53
CA THR A 237 -51.88 33.18 -53.46
C THR A 237 -52.75 34.40 -53.80
N SER A 238 -52.66 34.94 -55.02
CA SER A 238 -53.35 36.19 -55.41
C SER A 238 -54.87 36.13 -55.33
N ALA A 239 -55.47 34.94 -55.44
CA ALA A 239 -56.90 34.71 -55.30
C ALA A 239 -57.33 34.35 -53.85
N VAL A 240 -56.38 34.11 -52.95
CA VAL A 240 -56.65 33.67 -51.58
C VAL A 240 -57.21 34.84 -50.78
N THR A 241 -58.32 34.59 -50.10
CA THR A 241 -58.99 35.56 -49.22
C THR A 241 -58.89 35.17 -47.74
N ASN A 242 -58.42 33.95 -47.44
CA ASN A 242 -58.34 33.43 -46.09
C ASN A 242 -57.12 32.52 -45.89
N LEU A 243 -56.18 32.97 -45.06
CA LEU A 243 -54.94 32.27 -44.72
C LEU A 243 -54.91 31.83 -43.24
N ARG A 244 -55.99 32.06 -42.48
CA ARG A 244 -55.95 31.96 -41.02
C ARG A 244 -55.33 30.65 -40.55
N SER A 245 -54.31 30.77 -39.68
CA SER A 245 -53.68 29.63 -39.00
C SER A 245 -53.11 28.55 -39.95
N MET A 246 -52.84 28.88 -41.21
CA MET A 246 -52.29 27.98 -42.22
C MET A 246 -51.13 27.12 -41.70
N PHE A 247 -50.19 27.72 -40.95
CA PHE A 247 -49.01 27.05 -40.40
C PHE A 247 -49.06 26.81 -38.88
N ALA A 248 -50.14 27.23 -38.20
CA ALA A 248 -50.14 27.26 -36.74
C ALA A 248 -49.97 25.86 -36.13
N GLY A 249 -49.05 25.72 -35.19
CA GLY A 249 -48.75 24.45 -34.53
C GLY A 249 -47.86 23.48 -35.32
N ALA A 250 -47.39 23.83 -36.52
CA ALA A 250 -46.36 23.09 -37.24
C ALA A 250 -44.96 23.35 -36.64
N THR A 251 -44.77 23.07 -35.35
CA THR A 251 -43.59 23.51 -34.57
C THR A 251 -42.26 22.89 -35.01
N ASN A 252 -42.29 21.86 -35.86
CA ASN A 252 -41.10 21.21 -36.40
C ASN A 252 -40.69 21.77 -37.77
N LEU A 253 -41.47 22.70 -38.34
CA LEU A 253 -41.23 23.24 -39.67
C LEU A 253 -39.95 24.10 -39.64
N LYS A 254 -38.86 23.52 -40.13
CA LYS A 254 -37.51 24.09 -40.15
C LYS A 254 -37.04 24.49 -41.54
N GLU A 255 -37.72 24.05 -42.59
CA GLU A 255 -37.48 24.44 -43.98
C GLU A 255 -38.80 24.82 -44.67
N LEU A 256 -38.86 26.02 -45.25
CA LEU A 256 -40.01 26.51 -46.01
C LEU A 256 -39.53 27.10 -47.34
N THR A 257 -39.91 26.47 -48.45
CA THR A 257 -39.56 26.95 -49.80
C THR A 257 -40.71 27.78 -50.39
N LEU A 258 -40.40 29.03 -50.74
CA LEU A 258 -41.34 30.03 -51.24
C LEU A 258 -40.98 30.48 -52.65
N GLY A 259 -41.99 30.80 -53.46
CA GLY A 259 -41.83 31.36 -54.80
C GLY A 259 -42.35 32.79 -54.86
N GLU A 260 -42.14 33.45 -56.01
CA GLU A 260 -42.44 34.88 -56.22
C GLU A 260 -43.91 35.26 -55.91
N LYS A 261 -44.84 34.31 -56.01
CA LYS A 261 -46.27 34.53 -55.75
C LYS A 261 -46.81 33.85 -54.50
N SER A 262 -45.92 33.24 -53.70
CA SER A 262 -46.27 32.51 -52.47
C SER A 262 -46.38 33.48 -51.28
N ILE A 263 -47.23 34.51 -51.41
CA ILE A 263 -47.34 35.58 -50.42
C ILE A 263 -48.40 35.20 -49.38
N PHE A 264 -47.98 35.05 -48.11
CA PHE A 264 -48.83 34.55 -47.02
C PHE A 264 -49.23 35.62 -45.99
N TYR A 265 -49.26 36.88 -46.41
CA TYR A 265 -49.69 38.02 -45.61
C TYR A 265 -50.67 38.91 -46.38
N MET A 266 -51.79 39.27 -45.76
CA MET A 266 -52.85 40.09 -46.39
C MET A 266 -53.16 41.39 -45.63
N SER A 267 -53.29 41.34 -44.30
CA SER A 267 -53.51 42.51 -43.43
C SER A 267 -53.05 42.22 -41.99
N ASP A 268 -52.94 43.26 -41.16
CA ASP A 268 -52.69 43.11 -39.71
C ASP A 268 -53.94 42.61 -38.93
N ASP A 269 -55.05 42.29 -39.62
CA ASP A 269 -56.23 41.75 -38.94
C ASP A 269 -55.97 40.35 -38.41
N PHE A 270 -56.35 40.09 -37.16
CA PHE A 270 -56.18 38.79 -36.51
C PHE A 270 -56.74 37.59 -37.31
N TRP A 271 -57.65 37.85 -38.26
CA TRP A 271 -58.31 36.85 -39.08
C TRP A 271 -57.60 36.52 -40.40
N SER A 272 -56.56 37.25 -40.79
CA SER A 272 -55.90 37.13 -42.10
C SER A 272 -54.46 36.59 -42.05
N VAL A 273 -53.92 36.27 -40.86
CA VAL A 273 -52.51 35.85 -40.67
C VAL A 273 -52.34 34.32 -40.77
N ALA A 274 -51.37 33.88 -41.59
CA ALA A 274 -51.01 32.47 -41.76
C ALA A 274 -50.39 31.81 -40.52
N SER A 275 -49.75 32.61 -39.66
CA SER A 275 -49.21 32.22 -38.34
C SER A 275 -48.17 31.09 -38.39
N LEU A 276 -46.98 31.40 -38.91
CA LEU A 276 -45.81 30.53 -38.86
C LEU A 276 -45.25 30.46 -37.42
N PRO A 277 -44.97 29.27 -36.84
CA PRO A 277 -44.34 29.15 -35.53
C PRO A 277 -42.96 29.81 -35.49
N ASP A 278 -42.61 30.50 -34.40
CA ASP A 278 -41.27 31.07 -34.22
C ASP A 278 -40.18 30.00 -34.14
N VAL A 279 -39.00 30.33 -34.64
CA VAL A 279 -37.79 29.50 -34.49
C VAL A 279 -37.41 29.47 -33.01
N PRO A 280 -37.23 28.29 -32.40
CA PRO A 280 -36.85 28.22 -31.00
C PRO A 280 -35.41 28.73 -30.81
N ILE A 281 -35.21 29.68 -29.89
CA ILE A 281 -33.86 30.08 -29.47
C ILE A 281 -33.30 28.96 -28.59
N THR A 282 -32.30 28.26 -29.10
CA THR A 282 -31.66 27.11 -28.43
C THR A 282 -30.14 27.23 -28.52
N GLU A 283 -29.41 26.24 -28.04
CA GLU A 283 -27.95 26.14 -28.27
C GLU A 283 -27.61 25.89 -29.75
N ARG A 284 -28.54 25.33 -30.52
CA ARG A 284 -28.36 25.07 -31.95
C ARG A 284 -28.85 26.22 -32.83
N TYR A 285 -29.95 26.87 -32.48
CA TYR A 285 -30.63 27.84 -33.35
C TYR A 285 -30.67 29.25 -32.75
N THR A 286 -30.48 30.26 -33.59
CA THR A 286 -30.42 31.68 -33.18
C THR A 286 -31.80 32.29 -32.91
N GLY A 287 -32.87 31.65 -33.38
CA GLY A 287 -34.23 32.21 -33.39
C GLY A 287 -34.62 32.88 -34.71
N ARG A 288 -33.75 32.88 -35.73
CA ARG A 288 -33.96 33.57 -37.00
C ARG A 288 -34.31 32.59 -38.13
N TRP A 289 -35.11 33.05 -39.09
CA TRP A 289 -35.20 32.42 -40.40
C TRP A 289 -34.16 33.06 -41.32
N VAL A 290 -33.50 32.25 -42.15
CA VAL A 290 -32.48 32.71 -43.12
C VAL A 290 -32.72 32.07 -44.48
N LEU A 291 -32.59 32.85 -45.56
CA LEU A 291 -32.60 32.30 -46.91
C LEU A 291 -31.32 31.49 -47.09
N ARG A 292 -31.44 30.18 -47.31
CA ARG A 292 -30.31 29.25 -47.44
C ARG A 292 -29.30 29.73 -48.46
N GLU A 293 -29.79 30.19 -49.61
CA GLU A 293 -28.98 30.66 -50.74
C GLU A 293 -28.20 31.94 -50.43
N SER A 294 -28.57 32.69 -49.39
CA SER A 294 -27.86 33.92 -48.96
C SER A 294 -26.74 33.69 -47.93
N ILE A 295 -26.67 32.50 -47.32
CA ILE A 295 -25.68 32.19 -46.26
C ILE A 295 -24.24 32.22 -46.81
N GLU A 296 -24.04 31.83 -48.07
CA GLU A 296 -22.72 31.79 -48.71
C GLU A 296 -22.10 33.19 -48.92
N TRP A 297 -22.92 34.23 -48.86
CA TRP A 297 -22.54 35.60 -49.21
C TRP A 297 -22.95 36.55 -48.08
N GLU A 298 -22.34 36.43 -46.89
CA GLU A 298 -22.68 37.18 -45.66
C GLU A 298 -23.07 38.67 -45.86
N ALA A 299 -22.49 39.35 -46.85
CA ALA A 299 -22.79 40.75 -47.18
C ALA A 299 -24.26 41.00 -47.61
N ASP A 300 -24.96 39.99 -48.12
CA ASP A 300 -26.33 40.05 -48.62
C ASP A 300 -27.25 39.05 -47.88
N LEU A 301 -26.92 38.70 -46.62
CA LEU A 301 -27.69 37.75 -45.81
C LEU A 301 -29.15 38.19 -45.67
N ILE A 302 -30.07 37.35 -46.15
CA ILE A 302 -31.52 37.59 -46.03
C ILE A 302 -32.03 36.80 -44.85
N ALA A 303 -32.28 37.49 -43.74
CA ALA A 303 -32.73 36.87 -42.52
C ALA A 303 -33.81 37.71 -41.79
N TYR A 304 -34.64 37.03 -41.02
CA TYR A 304 -35.78 37.59 -40.31
C TYR A 304 -35.77 37.14 -38.85
N ASP A 305 -35.98 38.08 -37.93
CA ASP A 305 -35.79 37.84 -36.49
C ASP A 305 -36.96 37.09 -35.84
N THR A 306 -38.13 37.12 -36.49
CA THR A 306 -39.32 36.40 -36.04
C THR A 306 -40.09 35.83 -37.22
N SER A 307 -40.88 34.78 -36.98
CA SER A 307 -41.73 34.20 -38.03
C SER A 307 -42.83 35.15 -38.49
N TYR A 308 -43.28 36.04 -37.60
CA TYR A 308 -44.21 37.12 -37.94
C TYR A 308 -43.59 38.12 -38.92
N GLU A 309 -42.38 38.60 -38.62
CA GLU A 309 -41.65 39.52 -39.49
C GLU A 309 -41.39 38.89 -40.86
N PHE A 310 -40.95 37.64 -40.86
CA PHE A 310 -40.69 36.88 -42.08
C PHE A 310 -41.89 36.89 -43.03
N LEU A 311 -43.04 36.39 -42.57
CA LEU A 311 -44.23 36.33 -43.44
C LEU A 311 -44.77 37.72 -43.81
N ARG A 312 -44.65 38.70 -42.92
CA ARG A 312 -45.14 40.07 -43.15
C ARG A 312 -44.33 40.82 -44.22
N ASN A 313 -43.03 40.58 -44.25
CA ASN A 313 -42.10 41.31 -45.13
C ASN A 313 -41.75 40.54 -46.41
N TYR A 314 -42.14 39.28 -46.53
CA TYR A 314 -41.96 38.51 -47.76
C TYR A 314 -42.89 39.01 -48.87
N ASP A 315 -42.33 39.68 -49.87
CA ASP A 315 -43.05 40.26 -51.00
C ASP A 315 -42.83 39.52 -52.33
N GLY A 316 -42.13 38.38 -52.28
CA GLY A 316 -41.76 37.58 -53.46
C GLY A 316 -40.45 37.98 -54.13
N SER A 317 -39.74 39.01 -53.66
CA SER A 317 -38.49 39.47 -54.27
C SER A 317 -37.33 38.46 -54.15
N TYR A 318 -37.39 37.58 -53.15
CA TYR A 318 -36.35 36.60 -52.86
C TYR A 318 -36.95 35.19 -52.75
N PRO A 319 -37.35 34.56 -53.87
CA PRO A 319 -37.80 33.17 -53.85
C PRO A 319 -36.64 32.24 -53.47
N GLY A 320 -36.94 31.15 -52.77
CA GLY A 320 -35.93 30.18 -52.32
C GLY A 320 -36.32 29.46 -51.04
N THR A 321 -35.35 28.76 -50.45
CA THR A 321 -35.58 27.93 -49.26
C THR A 321 -35.13 28.65 -47.99
N TYR A 322 -36.10 29.02 -47.16
CA TYR A 322 -35.83 29.59 -45.85
C TYR A 322 -35.66 28.48 -44.82
N ILE A 323 -34.61 28.57 -44.01
CA ILE A 323 -34.27 27.61 -42.97
C ILE A 323 -34.09 28.30 -41.61
N TRP A 324 -34.15 27.53 -40.52
CA TRP A 324 -33.71 28.03 -39.21
C TRP A 324 -32.20 28.31 -39.23
N GLU A 325 -31.79 29.50 -38.78
CA GLU A 325 -30.38 29.88 -38.68
C GLU A 325 -29.71 29.13 -37.51
N GLU A 326 -28.65 28.38 -37.83
CA GLU A 326 -27.84 27.68 -36.82
C GLU A 326 -26.78 28.62 -36.22
N LYS A 327 -26.48 28.48 -34.94
CA LYS A 327 -25.37 29.20 -34.29
C LYS A 327 -24.03 28.71 -34.83
N GLU A 328 -23.11 29.62 -35.13
CA GLU A 328 -21.74 29.26 -35.49
C GLU A 328 -21.06 28.47 -34.36
N ARG A 329 -20.56 27.28 -34.70
CA ARG A 329 -19.80 26.42 -33.77
C ARG A 329 -18.32 26.75 -33.87
N ALA A 330 -17.65 26.74 -32.73
CA ALA A 330 -16.19 26.79 -32.72
C ALA A 330 -15.63 25.55 -33.43
N LEU A 331 -14.51 25.73 -34.13
CA LEU A 331 -13.85 24.68 -34.89
C LEU A 331 -12.52 24.30 -34.26
N TRP A 332 -12.24 23.00 -34.21
CA TRP A 332 -10.91 22.45 -33.94
C TRP A 332 -10.41 21.77 -35.22
N GLY A 333 -9.64 22.50 -36.03
CA GLY A 333 -9.40 22.11 -37.42
C GLY A 333 -10.69 22.27 -38.22
N THR A 334 -11.24 21.18 -38.73
CA THR A 334 -12.57 21.15 -39.35
C THR A 334 -13.63 20.53 -38.44
N VAL A 335 -13.28 20.13 -37.21
CA VAL A 335 -14.22 19.51 -36.26
C VAL A 335 -15.04 20.58 -35.55
N PRO A 336 -16.37 20.66 -35.77
CA PRO A 336 -17.23 21.50 -34.95
C PRO A 336 -17.32 20.93 -33.54
N TRP A 337 -17.28 21.81 -32.55
CA TRP A 337 -17.40 21.43 -31.15
C TRP A 337 -18.22 22.43 -30.35
N GLU A 338 -18.76 21.96 -29.23
CA GLU A 338 -19.46 22.78 -28.24
C GLU A 338 -19.07 22.36 -26.82
N TYR A 339 -19.21 23.29 -25.87
CA TYR A 339 -18.98 23.06 -24.44
C TYR A 339 -20.23 23.48 -23.66
N ASP A 340 -20.81 22.55 -22.91
CA ASP A 340 -21.90 22.81 -21.98
C ASP A 340 -21.33 23.07 -20.59
N GLU A 341 -21.42 24.31 -20.13
CA GLU A 341 -20.90 24.75 -18.83
C GLU A 341 -21.64 24.09 -17.65
N SER A 342 -22.91 23.71 -17.83
CA SER A 342 -23.75 23.14 -16.77
C SER A 342 -23.41 21.68 -16.49
N SER A 343 -23.15 20.90 -17.54
CA SER A 343 -22.75 19.50 -17.45
C SER A 343 -21.23 19.30 -17.50
N LYS A 344 -20.46 20.37 -17.75
CA LYS A 344 -19.00 20.32 -17.94
C LYS A 344 -18.56 19.35 -19.04
N THR A 345 -19.36 19.30 -20.11
CA THR A 345 -19.22 18.34 -21.22
C THR A 345 -18.75 19.02 -22.49
N ILE A 346 -17.83 18.39 -23.22
CA ILE A 346 -17.46 18.78 -24.59
C ILE A 346 -18.04 17.78 -25.58
N THR A 347 -18.73 18.27 -26.61
CA THR A 347 -19.27 17.44 -27.70
C THR A 347 -18.56 17.75 -29.02
N LEU A 348 -18.11 16.72 -29.74
CA LEU A 348 -17.45 16.79 -31.04
C LEU A 348 -18.35 16.22 -32.16
N PHE A 349 -18.43 16.89 -33.30
CA PHE A 349 -19.37 16.58 -34.41
C PHE A 349 -18.72 16.04 -35.69
N GLY A 350 -17.57 15.37 -35.57
CA GLY A 350 -16.87 14.76 -36.71
C GLY A 350 -16.05 15.76 -37.53
N GLY A 351 -15.08 15.25 -38.30
CA GLY A 351 -14.18 16.07 -39.12
C GLY A 351 -12.70 15.69 -38.96
N THR A 352 -11.79 16.59 -39.34
CA THR A 352 -10.34 16.45 -39.17
C THR A 352 -9.87 17.42 -38.08
N ALA A 353 -9.36 16.87 -37.00
CA ALA A 353 -8.89 17.62 -35.86
C ALA A 353 -7.71 18.53 -36.24
N GLY A 354 -7.68 19.73 -35.65
CA GLY A 354 -6.55 20.64 -35.76
C GLY A 354 -5.37 20.20 -34.90
N ILE A 355 -4.37 21.07 -34.77
CA ILE A 355 -3.23 20.82 -33.87
C ILE A 355 -3.69 20.64 -32.42
N VAL A 356 -2.98 19.81 -31.65
CA VAL A 356 -3.31 19.51 -30.24
C VAL A 356 -3.39 20.76 -29.36
N ALA A 357 -2.55 21.77 -29.62
CA ALA A 357 -2.54 23.04 -28.87
C ALA A 357 -3.88 23.79 -28.94
N ASN A 358 -4.68 23.53 -29.99
CA ASN A 358 -5.97 24.18 -30.21
C ASN A 358 -7.15 23.26 -29.87
N ALA A 359 -6.90 22.11 -29.22
CA ALA A 359 -7.97 21.22 -28.83
C ALA A 359 -8.94 21.93 -27.86
N PRO A 360 -10.26 21.66 -27.93
CA PRO A 360 -11.29 22.43 -27.23
C PRO A 360 -11.10 22.57 -25.71
N TRP A 361 -10.52 21.55 -25.07
CA TRP A 361 -10.32 21.49 -23.62
C TRP A 361 -9.01 22.09 -23.13
N LYS A 362 -8.12 22.62 -24.00
CA LYS A 362 -6.81 23.12 -23.55
C LYS A 362 -6.87 24.29 -22.58
N ASN A 363 -7.94 25.08 -22.62
CA ASN A 363 -8.19 26.16 -21.66
C ASN A 363 -9.15 25.76 -20.53
N LEU A 364 -9.58 24.50 -20.47
CA LEU A 364 -10.61 23.97 -19.57
C LEU A 364 -10.11 22.74 -18.78
N LEU A 365 -8.79 22.64 -18.55
CA LEU A 365 -8.13 21.42 -18.04
C LEU A 365 -8.69 20.91 -16.70
N ASN A 366 -9.17 21.82 -15.85
CA ASN A 366 -9.73 21.51 -14.53
C ASN A 366 -11.26 21.56 -14.49
N GLU A 367 -11.91 21.71 -15.65
CA GLU A 367 -13.36 21.83 -15.73
C GLU A 367 -14.01 20.62 -16.40
N VAL A 368 -13.42 20.11 -17.49
CA VAL A 368 -14.07 19.07 -18.31
C VAL A 368 -14.18 17.76 -17.55
N GLU A 369 -15.42 17.28 -17.38
CA GLU A 369 -15.72 15.99 -16.74
C GLU A 369 -16.05 14.89 -17.76
N LEU A 370 -16.55 15.26 -18.95
CA LEU A 370 -17.01 14.33 -19.99
C LEU A 370 -16.66 14.85 -21.39
N ILE A 371 -16.20 13.96 -22.27
CA ILE A 371 -16.06 14.23 -23.70
C ILE A 371 -16.96 13.27 -24.47
N ILE A 372 -17.76 13.79 -25.40
CA ILE A 372 -18.66 13.02 -26.26
C ILE A 372 -18.24 13.20 -27.71
N VAL A 373 -17.97 12.08 -28.39
CA VAL A 373 -17.68 12.05 -29.83
C VAL A 373 -18.88 11.46 -30.56
N THR A 374 -19.56 12.30 -31.34
CA THR A 374 -20.82 11.91 -32.01
C THR A 374 -20.58 11.27 -33.37
N GLU A 375 -19.55 11.72 -34.08
CA GLU A 375 -19.16 11.26 -35.43
C GLU A 375 -17.64 11.11 -35.54
N LYS A 376 -17.16 10.50 -36.63
CA LYS A 376 -15.75 10.18 -36.81
C LYS A 376 -14.86 11.43 -36.82
N VAL A 377 -13.86 11.47 -35.94
CA VAL A 377 -12.86 12.55 -35.82
C VAL A 377 -11.47 12.03 -36.18
N THR A 378 -10.87 12.53 -37.25
CA THR A 378 -9.50 12.17 -37.66
C THR A 378 -8.48 12.95 -36.85
N LEU A 379 -7.64 12.25 -36.10
CA LEU A 379 -6.62 12.87 -35.25
C LEU A 379 -5.33 13.18 -36.04
N PRO A 380 -4.61 14.28 -35.69
CA PRO A 380 -3.36 14.65 -36.36
C PRO A 380 -2.21 13.67 -36.04
N GLU A 381 -1.20 13.63 -36.91
CA GLU A 381 0.00 12.77 -36.74
C GLU A 381 0.64 12.92 -35.36
N ASN A 382 0.72 14.16 -34.86
CA ASN A 382 1.10 14.44 -33.48
C ASN A 382 -0.15 14.64 -32.63
N SER A 383 -0.59 13.56 -31.97
CA SER A 383 -1.66 13.58 -30.98
C SER A 383 -1.13 13.41 -29.56
N GLY A 384 0.19 13.60 -29.37
CA GLY A 384 0.81 13.60 -28.05
C GLY A 384 0.20 14.68 -27.18
N GLN A 385 0.03 14.38 -25.89
CA GLN A 385 -0.54 15.27 -24.89
C GLN A 385 -2.00 15.68 -25.14
N LEU A 386 -2.73 15.05 -26.07
CA LEU A 386 -4.08 15.49 -26.45
C LEU A 386 -5.00 15.68 -25.24
N PHE A 387 -5.14 14.66 -24.40
CA PHE A 387 -5.95 14.67 -23.18
C PHE A 387 -5.11 14.85 -21.91
N MET A 388 -3.86 15.31 -22.00
CA MET A 388 -2.98 15.44 -20.85
C MET A 388 -3.51 16.45 -19.84
N GLY A 389 -3.55 16.06 -18.57
CA GLY A 389 -3.86 16.93 -17.43
C GLY A 389 -5.34 17.24 -17.26
N LEU A 390 -6.24 16.50 -17.93
CA LEU A 390 -7.68 16.59 -17.70
C LEU A 390 -8.04 15.88 -16.39
N SER A 391 -7.66 16.52 -15.27
CA SER A 391 -7.67 15.91 -13.93
C SER A 391 -9.06 15.50 -13.44
N HIS A 392 -10.12 16.11 -13.98
CA HIS A 392 -11.52 15.83 -13.67
C HIS A 392 -12.25 14.98 -14.73
N LEU A 393 -11.60 14.66 -15.86
CA LEU A 393 -12.21 13.85 -16.92
C LEU A 393 -12.50 12.44 -16.38
N ARG A 394 -13.78 12.05 -16.39
CA ARG A 394 -14.23 10.74 -15.90
C ARG A 394 -14.45 9.74 -17.02
N GLU A 395 -14.85 10.20 -18.19
CA GLU A 395 -15.26 9.34 -19.31
C GLU A 395 -15.06 10.05 -20.66
N ILE A 396 -14.77 9.26 -21.70
CA ILE A 396 -14.83 9.68 -23.12
C ILE A 396 -15.82 8.75 -23.84
N GLN A 397 -17.00 9.27 -24.17
CA GLN A 397 -18.02 8.54 -24.92
C GLN A 397 -17.74 8.63 -26.43
N GLY A 398 -17.83 7.51 -27.12
CA GLY A 398 -17.52 7.44 -28.56
C GLY A 398 -16.01 7.46 -28.86
N ILE A 399 -15.17 6.98 -27.93
CA ILE A 399 -13.71 6.93 -28.12
C ILE A 399 -13.28 6.12 -29.35
N ASP A 400 -14.10 5.15 -29.78
CA ASP A 400 -13.97 4.36 -30.99
C ASP A 400 -14.11 5.19 -32.28
N LYS A 401 -14.68 6.40 -32.19
CA LYS A 401 -14.85 7.32 -33.32
C LYS A 401 -13.65 8.21 -33.57
N PHE A 402 -12.63 8.18 -32.72
CA PHE A 402 -11.34 8.77 -33.06
C PHE A 402 -10.62 7.90 -34.08
N ASP A 403 -10.37 8.43 -35.27
CA ASP A 403 -9.53 7.79 -36.26
C ASP A 403 -8.06 8.12 -35.98
N THR A 404 -7.34 7.09 -35.53
CA THR A 404 -5.93 7.16 -35.15
C THR A 404 -4.98 6.66 -36.22
N SER A 405 -5.46 6.27 -37.41
CA SER A 405 -4.64 5.64 -38.47
C SER A 405 -3.44 6.50 -38.92
N SER A 406 -3.59 7.83 -38.80
CA SER A 406 -2.53 8.80 -39.12
C SER A 406 -1.61 9.15 -37.93
N VAL A 407 -1.92 8.70 -36.72
CA VAL A 407 -1.19 9.10 -35.50
C VAL A 407 0.17 8.41 -35.42
N ILE A 408 1.22 9.20 -35.23
CA ILE A 408 2.62 8.78 -35.08
C ILE A 408 3.07 8.93 -33.62
N TYR A 409 2.64 10.00 -32.95
CA TYR A 409 3.01 10.33 -31.57
C TYR A 409 1.80 10.31 -30.64
N MET A 410 1.85 9.47 -29.61
CA MET A 410 0.83 9.36 -28.53
C MET A 410 1.43 9.64 -27.14
N ASN A 411 2.62 10.26 -27.09
CA ASN A 411 3.29 10.54 -25.82
C ASN A 411 2.40 11.38 -24.90
N TRP A 412 2.27 11.00 -23.63
CA TRP A 412 1.46 11.70 -22.63
C TRP A 412 -0.02 11.88 -22.99
N MET A 413 -0.57 11.15 -23.96
CA MET A 413 -1.92 11.40 -24.49
C MET A 413 -3.00 11.43 -23.39
N PHE A 414 -2.93 10.53 -22.39
CA PHE A 414 -3.81 10.46 -21.22
C PHE A 414 -3.05 10.71 -19.90
N GLY A 415 -1.89 11.36 -19.98
CA GLY A 415 -1.07 11.62 -18.80
C GLY A 415 -1.76 12.56 -17.80
N SER A 416 -1.65 12.27 -16.52
CA SER A 416 -2.23 13.04 -15.41
C SER A 416 -3.77 13.12 -15.40
N ASN A 417 -4.46 12.16 -16.01
CA ASN A 417 -5.91 12.04 -15.94
C ASN A 417 -6.34 11.31 -14.66
N SER A 418 -6.25 12.01 -13.53
CA SER A 418 -6.44 11.43 -12.20
C SER A 418 -7.86 10.98 -11.88
N SER A 419 -8.88 11.37 -12.66
CA SER A 419 -10.29 10.96 -12.45
C SER A 419 -10.81 9.94 -13.47
N LEU A 420 -10.02 9.62 -14.51
CA LEU A 420 -10.44 8.70 -15.56
C LEU A 420 -10.40 7.27 -15.01
N THR A 421 -11.50 6.54 -15.13
CA THR A 421 -11.66 5.21 -14.50
C THR A 421 -11.57 4.05 -15.50
N SER A 422 -12.07 4.26 -16.72
CA SER A 422 -12.06 3.24 -17.76
C SER A 422 -11.70 3.81 -19.13
N LEU A 423 -11.10 2.97 -19.97
CA LEU A 423 -10.76 3.31 -21.35
C LEU A 423 -10.68 2.05 -22.22
N ASP A 424 -11.35 2.05 -23.37
CA ASP A 424 -11.22 1.00 -24.38
C ASP A 424 -10.60 1.56 -25.66
N LEU A 425 -9.40 1.07 -25.98
CA LEU A 425 -8.61 1.48 -27.13
C LEU A 425 -8.47 0.36 -28.17
N ASN A 426 -9.18 -0.77 -28.03
CA ASN A 426 -9.03 -1.91 -28.93
C ASN A 426 -9.45 -1.64 -30.38
N GLN A 427 -10.21 -0.57 -30.63
CA GLN A 427 -10.63 -0.15 -31.99
C GLN A 427 -9.66 0.85 -32.64
N TRP A 428 -8.61 1.27 -31.94
CA TRP A 428 -7.65 2.22 -32.46
C TRP A 428 -6.67 1.56 -33.43
N ASP A 429 -6.50 2.16 -34.60
CA ASP A 429 -5.40 1.82 -35.51
C ASP A 429 -4.12 2.52 -35.02
N THR A 430 -3.19 1.73 -34.46
CA THR A 430 -1.89 2.21 -33.98
C THR A 430 -0.73 1.75 -34.87
N THR A 431 -1.01 1.27 -36.08
CA THR A 431 0.00 0.71 -36.99
C THR A 431 1.08 1.71 -37.42
N SER A 432 0.81 3.02 -37.29
CA SER A 432 1.75 4.11 -37.58
C SER A 432 2.49 4.64 -36.35
N VAL A 433 2.11 4.23 -35.13
CA VAL A 433 2.60 4.83 -33.88
C VAL A 433 4.03 4.40 -33.59
N ILE A 434 4.89 5.37 -33.31
CA ILE A 434 6.30 5.13 -32.95
C ILE A 434 6.63 5.49 -31.50
N ASN A 435 5.80 6.31 -30.84
CA ASN A 435 6.09 6.85 -29.51
C ASN A 435 4.85 6.81 -28.60
N MET A 436 4.92 6.00 -27.54
CA MET A 436 3.89 5.86 -26.49
C MET A 436 4.42 6.30 -25.11
N HIS A 437 5.48 7.11 -25.06
CA HIS A 437 6.09 7.59 -23.83
C HIS A 437 5.06 8.24 -22.88
N SER A 438 4.98 7.76 -21.65
CA SER A 438 4.11 8.31 -20.60
C SER A 438 2.61 8.37 -20.94
N MET A 439 2.13 7.56 -21.89
CA MET A 439 0.74 7.67 -22.40
C MET A 439 -0.33 7.69 -21.30
N PHE A 440 -0.18 6.90 -20.22
CA PHE A 440 -1.09 6.82 -19.07
C PHE A 440 -0.43 7.25 -17.76
N SER A 441 0.70 7.95 -17.81
CA SER A 441 1.45 8.34 -16.61
C SER A 441 0.59 9.21 -15.70
N GLY A 442 0.35 8.80 -14.46
CA GLY A 442 -0.42 9.53 -13.46
C GLY A 442 -1.95 9.41 -13.59
N ALA A 443 -2.46 8.50 -14.43
CA ALA A 443 -3.87 8.13 -14.46
C ALA A 443 -4.23 7.27 -13.23
N SER A 444 -4.20 7.87 -12.04
CA SER A 444 -4.21 7.17 -10.75
C SER A 444 -5.51 6.42 -10.43
N SER A 445 -6.63 6.82 -11.03
CA SER A 445 -7.96 6.21 -10.82
C SER A 445 -8.34 5.22 -11.91
N LEU A 446 -7.48 4.97 -12.90
CA LEU A 446 -7.75 4.04 -13.99
C LEU A 446 -7.76 2.61 -13.45
N THR A 447 -8.90 1.93 -13.55
CA THR A 447 -9.11 0.54 -13.11
C THR A 447 -9.22 -0.41 -14.30
N ASP A 448 -9.83 0.04 -15.39
CA ASP A 448 -10.17 -0.79 -16.55
C ASP A 448 -9.55 -0.21 -17.82
N LEU A 449 -8.54 -0.89 -18.36
CA LEU A 449 -7.86 -0.48 -19.59
C LEU A 449 -7.83 -1.61 -20.61
N ALA A 450 -8.62 -1.46 -21.66
CA ALA A 450 -8.63 -2.35 -22.80
C ALA A 450 -7.63 -1.86 -23.86
N ILE A 451 -6.43 -2.44 -23.86
CA ILE A 451 -5.31 -2.05 -24.74
C ILE A 451 -4.57 -3.26 -25.34
N GLY A 452 -5.12 -4.47 -25.22
CA GLY A 452 -4.45 -5.70 -25.64
C GLY A 452 -4.27 -5.83 -27.15
N ASN A 453 -5.17 -5.24 -27.95
CA ASN A 453 -5.23 -5.44 -29.41
C ASN A 453 -4.51 -4.37 -30.24
N ILE A 454 -3.80 -3.42 -29.61
CA ILE A 454 -3.10 -2.37 -30.35
C ILE A 454 -1.80 -2.90 -30.99
N ASP A 455 -1.47 -2.39 -32.18
CA ASP A 455 -0.20 -2.69 -32.86
C ASP A 455 0.95 -1.87 -32.24
N THR A 456 1.95 -2.58 -31.73
CA THR A 456 3.16 -2.00 -31.12
C THR A 456 4.44 -2.25 -31.94
N SER A 457 4.31 -2.85 -33.12
CA SER A 457 5.43 -3.35 -33.93
C SER A 457 6.41 -2.28 -34.42
N ARG A 458 5.96 -1.01 -34.48
CA ARG A 458 6.77 0.16 -34.86
C ARG A 458 7.16 1.05 -33.69
N VAL A 459 6.71 0.74 -32.48
CA VAL A 459 6.97 1.57 -31.30
C VAL A 459 8.44 1.47 -30.92
N ILE A 460 9.09 2.62 -30.77
CA ILE A 460 10.51 2.75 -30.38
C ILE A 460 10.65 2.97 -28.87
N THR A 461 9.68 3.66 -28.25
CA THR A 461 9.72 3.98 -26.81
C THR A 461 8.35 3.84 -26.15
N MET A 462 8.36 3.17 -24.99
CA MET A 462 7.23 3.02 -24.06
C MET A 462 7.64 3.44 -22.64
N ALA A 463 8.70 4.26 -22.54
CA ALA A 463 9.20 4.75 -21.26
C ALA A 463 8.08 5.43 -20.46
N SER A 464 7.99 5.11 -19.18
CA SER A 464 7.02 5.67 -18.23
C SER A 464 5.53 5.47 -18.57
N MET A 465 5.17 4.60 -19.51
CA MET A 465 3.81 4.49 -20.06
C MET A 465 2.71 4.33 -18.99
N PHE A 466 2.94 3.55 -17.94
CA PHE A 466 1.99 3.24 -16.87
C PHE A 466 2.44 3.76 -15.49
N VAL A 467 3.32 4.76 -15.44
CA VAL A 467 3.82 5.29 -14.16
C VAL A 467 2.67 5.82 -13.32
N GLY A 468 2.60 5.44 -12.05
CA GLY A 468 1.61 6.00 -11.11
C GLY A 468 0.15 5.64 -11.44
N THR A 469 -0.10 4.60 -12.23
CA THR A 469 -1.43 4.00 -12.43
C THR A 469 -1.82 3.17 -11.20
N THR A 470 -2.00 3.84 -10.06
CA THR A 470 -2.07 3.19 -8.73
C THR A 470 -3.29 2.29 -8.53
N SER A 471 -4.39 2.50 -9.28
CA SER A 471 -5.61 1.69 -9.20
C SER A 471 -5.69 0.59 -10.26
N LEU A 472 -4.74 0.54 -11.21
CA LEU A 472 -4.73 -0.45 -12.29
C LEU A 472 -4.10 -1.75 -11.79
N GLU A 473 -4.92 -2.74 -11.44
CA GLU A 473 -4.44 -4.01 -10.87
C GLU A 473 -4.09 -5.06 -11.93
N THR A 474 -4.74 -5.02 -13.08
CA THR A 474 -4.58 -6.00 -14.17
C THR A 474 -4.35 -5.30 -15.51
N LEU A 475 -3.56 -5.95 -16.38
CA LEU A 475 -3.21 -5.39 -17.69
C LEU A 475 -2.85 -6.51 -18.67
N ASP A 476 -3.58 -6.61 -19.78
CA ASP A 476 -3.32 -7.61 -20.84
C ASP A 476 -2.45 -7.03 -21.96
N ILE A 477 -1.16 -7.30 -21.90
CA ILE A 477 -0.14 -6.79 -22.85
C ILE A 477 0.87 -7.86 -23.29
N GLN A 478 0.55 -9.13 -23.00
CA GLN A 478 1.41 -10.29 -23.30
C GLN A 478 1.67 -10.49 -24.80
N ASN A 479 0.77 -9.99 -25.65
CA ASN A 479 0.81 -10.16 -27.11
C ASN A 479 1.51 -9.01 -27.86
N TRP A 480 2.03 -8.01 -27.14
CA TRP A 480 2.68 -6.86 -27.77
C TRP A 480 3.98 -7.24 -28.50
N ASN A 481 4.19 -6.64 -29.68
CA ASN A 481 5.41 -6.81 -30.46
C ASN A 481 6.43 -5.73 -30.10
N THR A 482 7.32 -6.04 -29.17
CA THR A 482 8.31 -5.09 -28.65
C THR A 482 9.65 -5.09 -29.40
N ARG A 483 9.74 -5.73 -30.58
CA ARG A 483 11.03 -5.95 -31.27
C ARG A 483 11.79 -4.66 -31.59
N MET A 484 11.08 -3.55 -31.81
CA MET A 484 11.68 -2.25 -32.10
C MET A 484 11.84 -1.35 -30.87
N VAL A 485 11.33 -1.76 -29.71
CA VAL A 485 11.36 -0.92 -28.50
C VAL A 485 12.78 -0.89 -27.93
N GLU A 486 13.32 0.32 -27.81
CA GLU A 486 14.67 0.57 -27.29
C GLU A 486 14.65 1.02 -25.81
N ASN A 487 13.55 1.62 -25.35
CA ASN A 487 13.44 2.20 -24.00
C ASN A 487 12.09 1.89 -23.31
N MET A 488 12.18 1.24 -22.15
CA MET A 488 11.07 0.92 -21.23
C MET A 488 11.35 1.45 -19.80
N SER A 489 12.22 2.44 -19.65
CA SER A 489 12.57 3.01 -18.35
C SER A 489 11.31 3.45 -17.61
N SER A 490 11.20 3.09 -16.35
CA SER A 490 10.10 3.42 -15.45
C SER A 490 8.71 2.99 -15.92
N MET A 491 8.56 2.13 -16.94
CA MET A 491 7.27 1.83 -17.57
C MET A 491 6.15 1.48 -16.59
N PHE A 492 6.44 0.73 -15.51
CA PHE A 492 5.49 0.30 -14.49
C PHE A 492 5.80 0.86 -13.10
N ALA A 493 6.62 1.90 -13.00
CA ALA A 493 7.00 2.47 -11.70
C ALA A 493 5.77 3.03 -10.96
N ARG A 494 5.63 2.72 -9.66
CA ARG A 494 4.49 3.14 -8.83
C ARG A 494 3.12 2.68 -9.37
N SER A 495 3.06 1.67 -10.22
CA SER A 495 1.79 1.11 -10.71
C SER A 495 1.12 0.23 -9.64
N GLY A 496 -0.21 0.07 -9.76
CA GLY A 496 -1.02 -0.81 -8.92
C GLY A 496 -1.00 -2.28 -9.35
N ILE A 497 -0.32 -2.61 -10.45
CA ILE A 497 -0.41 -3.91 -11.11
C ILE A 497 0.10 -5.02 -10.20
N VAL A 498 -0.66 -6.11 -10.10
CA VAL A 498 -0.37 -7.23 -9.20
C VAL A 498 0.43 -8.35 -9.89
N HIS A 499 0.14 -8.59 -11.17
CA HIS A 499 0.74 -9.69 -11.95
C HIS A 499 1.07 -9.22 -13.37
N LEU A 500 2.26 -9.58 -13.86
CA LEU A 500 2.67 -9.34 -15.26
C LEU A 500 3.34 -10.58 -15.85
N ASP A 501 2.87 -11.01 -17.02
CA ASP A 501 3.60 -11.96 -17.86
C ASP A 501 4.15 -11.23 -19.10
N LEU A 502 5.47 -11.06 -19.13
CA LEU A 502 6.20 -10.36 -20.19
C LEU A 502 7.14 -11.30 -20.96
N ASN A 503 6.98 -12.62 -20.79
CA ASN A 503 7.93 -13.58 -21.32
C ASN A 503 7.96 -13.66 -22.86
N ASN A 504 6.84 -13.30 -23.51
CA ASN A 504 6.72 -13.28 -24.97
C ASN A 504 7.30 -12.01 -25.63
N TRP A 505 7.73 -11.02 -24.84
CA TRP A 505 8.27 -9.79 -25.37
C TRP A 505 9.64 -10.02 -26.01
N ASN A 506 9.82 -9.45 -27.21
CA ASN A 506 11.10 -9.45 -27.90
C ASN A 506 11.95 -8.26 -27.41
N THR A 507 12.96 -8.53 -26.59
CA THR A 507 13.84 -7.50 -26.00
C THR A 507 15.16 -7.31 -26.75
N THR A 508 15.30 -7.83 -27.99
CA THR A 508 16.59 -7.80 -28.71
C THR A 508 17.11 -6.39 -29.03
N SER A 509 16.24 -5.38 -29.01
CA SER A 509 16.58 -3.98 -29.27
C SER A 509 16.60 -3.12 -27.99
N LEU A 510 16.20 -3.69 -26.86
CA LEU A 510 16.03 -2.96 -25.61
C LEU A 510 17.39 -2.56 -25.04
N THR A 511 17.54 -1.28 -24.70
CA THR A 511 18.79 -0.71 -24.16
C THR A 511 18.63 -0.16 -22.74
N ASN A 512 17.41 0.21 -22.34
CA ASN A 512 17.17 0.89 -21.06
C ASN A 512 15.88 0.39 -20.36
N ILE A 513 16.05 -0.12 -19.13
CA ILE A 513 14.97 -0.54 -18.23
C ILE A 513 15.10 0.11 -16.84
N ASN A 514 15.81 1.24 -16.75
CA ASN A 514 16.01 1.97 -15.50
C ASN A 514 14.68 2.20 -14.78
N GLY A 515 14.59 1.73 -13.54
CA GLY A 515 13.44 1.94 -12.68
C GLY A 515 12.14 1.31 -13.18
N MET A 516 12.17 0.35 -14.12
CA MET A 516 10.96 -0.17 -14.78
C MET A 516 9.83 -0.56 -13.82
N PHE A 517 10.15 -1.15 -12.67
CA PHE A 517 9.22 -1.54 -11.59
C PHE A 517 9.49 -0.80 -10.28
N GLN A 518 10.12 0.37 -10.34
CA GLN A 518 10.49 1.13 -9.14
C GLN A 518 9.24 1.51 -8.32
N ASN A 519 9.22 1.16 -7.03
CA ASN A 519 8.09 1.37 -6.12
C ASN A 519 6.78 0.71 -6.60
N ALA A 520 6.83 -0.35 -7.41
CA ALA A 520 5.66 -1.16 -7.74
C ALA A 520 5.31 -2.08 -6.55
N ALA A 521 4.85 -1.48 -5.45
CA ALA A 521 4.71 -2.15 -4.16
C ALA A 521 3.64 -3.26 -4.14
N ASN A 522 2.71 -3.28 -5.10
CA ASN A 522 1.65 -4.29 -5.23
C ASN A 522 2.03 -5.45 -6.17
N LEU A 523 3.11 -5.32 -6.95
CA LEU A 523 3.53 -6.33 -7.92
C LEU A 523 4.03 -7.57 -7.19
N LYS A 524 3.28 -8.68 -7.30
CA LYS A 524 3.60 -9.96 -6.65
C LYS A 524 4.42 -10.87 -7.55
N THR A 525 4.09 -10.92 -8.84
CA THR A 525 4.76 -11.79 -9.80
C THR A 525 5.04 -11.07 -11.11
N VAL A 526 6.24 -11.27 -11.63
CA VAL A 526 6.62 -10.82 -12.97
C VAL A 526 7.40 -11.91 -13.69
N ASN A 527 6.94 -12.32 -14.86
CA ASN A 527 7.62 -13.34 -15.68
C ASN A 527 8.40 -12.68 -16.83
N MET A 528 9.72 -12.87 -16.83
CA MET A 528 10.64 -12.27 -17.80
C MET A 528 11.89 -13.16 -18.02
N LYS A 529 11.74 -14.48 -17.82
CA LYS A 529 12.87 -15.41 -17.79
C LYS A 529 13.58 -15.51 -19.15
N ASP A 530 12.86 -15.34 -20.26
CA ASP A 530 13.40 -15.50 -21.62
C ASP A 530 13.90 -14.18 -22.24
N TRP A 531 13.99 -13.10 -21.46
CA TRP A 531 14.49 -11.80 -21.92
C TRP A 531 15.96 -11.86 -22.35
N GLN A 532 16.24 -11.32 -23.53
CA GLN A 532 17.59 -11.10 -24.02
C GLN A 532 18.10 -9.74 -23.54
N THR A 533 18.98 -9.73 -22.54
CA THR A 533 19.42 -8.48 -21.87
C THR A 533 20.82 -8.02 -22.28
N SER A 534 21.47 -8.68 -23.24
CA SER A 534 22.87 -8.40 -23.62
C SER A 534 23.10 -7.02 -24.24
N ARG A 535 22.04 -6.32 -24.71
CA ARG A 535 22.10 -4.94 -25.22
C ARG A 535 21.67 -3.89 -24.21
N ILE A 536 21.17 -4.30 -23.04
CA ILE A 536 20.71 -3.37 -22.01
C ILE A 536 21.94 -2.76 -21.33
N VAL A 537 22.04 -1.43 -21.38
CA VAL A 537 23.15 -0.66 -20.78
C VAL A 537 22.77 -0.01 -19.45
N ASN A 538 21.47 0.09 -19.13
CA ASN A 538 21.01 0.69 -17.86
C ASN A 538 19.88 -0.13 -17.22
N MET A 539 20.19 -0.71 -16.06
CA MET A 539 19.27 -1.48 -15.19
C MET A 539 19.15 -0.89 -13.79
N THR A 540 19.58 0.37 -13.61
CA THR A 540 19.56 1.04 -12.31
C THR A 540 18.15 1.01 -11.71
N SER A 541 18.04 0.64 -10.44
CA SER A 541 16.78 0.65 -9.68
C SER A 541 15.61 -0.14 -10.28
N THR A 542 15.84 -1.08 -11.19
CA THR A 542 14.78 -1.79 -11.96
C THR A 542 13.65 -2.32 -11.07
N PHE A 543 13.95 -2.94 -9.93
CA PHE A 543 12.99 -3.49 -8.98
C PHE A 543 13.02 -2.79 -7.61
N GLN A 544 13.64 -1.61 -7.51
CA GLN A 544 13.80 -0.94 -6.23
C GLN A 544 12.43 -0.70 -5.58
N ASN A 545 12.26 -1.10 -4.32
CA ASN A 545 11.02 -1.01 -3.54
C ASN A 545 9.82 -1.79 -4.14
N ALA A 546 10.04 -2.78 -5.00
CA ALA A 546 9.01 -3.76 -5.40
C ALA A 546 8.84 -4.81 -4.29
N SER A 547 8.36 -4.37 -3.12
CA SER A 547 8.41 -5.14 -1.87
C SER A 547 7.47 -6.35 -1.82
N ALA A 548 6.49 -6.47 -2.71
CA ALA A 548 5.57 -7.61 -2.77
C ALA A 548 6.09 -8.79 -3.59
N ILE A 549 7.15 -8.62 -4.39
CA ILE A 549 7.76 -9.72 -5.15
C ILE A 549 8.48 -10.67 -4.17
N SER A 550 7.98 -11.90 -4.04
CA SER A 550 8.59 -12.94 -3.21
C SER A 550 9.55 -13.84 -3.97
N GLU A 551 9.33 -14.01 -5.28
CA GLU A 551 10.11 -14.88 -6.14
C GLU A 551 10.45 -14.14 -7.44
N LEU A 552 11.71 -14.20 -7.85
CA LEU A 552 12.17 -13.55 -9.08
C LEU A 552 13.07 -14.50 -9.88
N ASN A 553 12.74 -14.71 -11.15
CA ASN A 553 13.52 -15.54 -12.05
C ASN A 553 14.23 -14.69 -13.12
N LEU A 554 15.56 -14.63 -13.02
CA LEU A 554 16.43 -13.91 -13.93
C LEU A 554 17.37 -14.86 -14.68
N SER A 555 17.06 -16.16 -14.75
CA SER A 555 17.97 -17.18 -15.29
C SER A 555 18.41 -16.96 -16.75
N GLY A 556 17.57 -16.35 -17.59
CA GLY A 556 17.95 -16.00 -18.97
C GLY A 556 18.72 -14.68 -19.09
N TRP A 557 18.86 -13.90 -18.02
CA TRP A 557 19.52 -12.60 -18.06
C TRP A 557 21.02 -12.74 -18.22
N THR A 558 21.56 -11.98 -19.17
CA THR A 558 23.00 -11.82 -19.41
C THR A 558 23.40 -10.41 -18.96
N THR A 559 24.18 -10.33 -17.89
CA THR A 559 24.60 -9.07 -17.24
C THR A 559 26.12 -8.91 -17.18
N ASN A 560 26.86 -9.92 -17.65
CA ASN A 560 28.32 -9.94 -17.71
C ASN A 560 28.91 -9.38 -19.03
N THR A 561 28.13 -8.65 -19.82
CA THR A 561 28.51 -8.14 -21.15
C THR A 561 28.30 -6.63 -21.26
N LEU A 562 29.22 -5.91 -21.91
CA LEU A 562 29.19 -4.43 -22.12
C LEU A 562 29.18 -3.64 -20.78
N PRO A 563 29.50 -2.33 -20.74
CA PRO A 563 29.38 -1.55 -19.51
C PRO A 563 27.90 -1.35 -19.17
N VAL A 564 27.30 -2.31 -18.46
CA VAL A 564 25.96 -2.20 -17.89
C VAL A 564 26.03 -1.44 -16.57
N THR A 565 25.22 -0.40 -16.43
CA THR A 565 25.04 0.29 -15.14
C THR A 565 23.93 -0.42 -14.36
N ILE A 566 24.31 -1.13 -13.29
CA ILE A 566 23.40 -1.90 -12.42
C ILE A 566 23.63 -1.46 -10.96
N THR A 567 22.93 -0.41 -10.55
CA THR A 567 22.98 0.09 -9.16
C THR A 567 21.60 0.01 -8.54
N ASN A 568 21.54 -0.44 -7.29
CA ASN A 568 20.35 -0.51 -6.44
C ASN A 568 19.14 -1.20 -7.07
N MET A 569 19.38 -2.15 -7.97
CA MET A 569 18.37 -2.88 -8.72
C MET A 569 17.32 -3.56 -7.83
N PHE A 570 17.75 -4.17 -6.71
CA PHE A 570 16.89 -4.89 -5.75
C PHE A 570 16.65 -4.11 -4.45
N GLY A 571 17.12 -2.86 -4.36
CA GLY A 571 17.09 -2.09 -3.12
C GLY A 571 15.68 -1.98 -2.55
N GLY A 572 15.47 -2.38 -1.30
CA GLY A 572 14.17 -2.29 -0.65
C GLY A 572 13.14 -3.37 -1.06
N MET A 573 13.54 -4.41 -1.79
CA MET A 573 12.69 -5.59 -2.06
C MET A 573 12.55 -6.49 -0.81
N THR A 574 12.02 -5.97 0.28
CA THR A 574 11.94 -6.66 1.58
C THR A 574 11.11 -7.94 1.58
N GLY A 575 10.31 -8.20 0.53
CA GLY A 575 9.54 -9.43 0.31
C GLY A 575 10.27 -10.53 -0.45
N LEU A 576 11.42 -10.27 -1.08
CA LEU A 576 12.12 -11.26 -1.89
C LEU A 576 12.68 -12.40 -1.02
N ARG A 577 12.32 -13.66 -1.33
CA ARG A 577 12.75 -14.88 -0.62
C ARG A 577 13.45 -15.89 -1.53
N SER A 578 13.14 -15.83 -2.83
CA SER A 578 13.65 -16.75 -3.84
C SER A 578 14.16 -15.98 -5.05
N LEU A 579 15.40 -16.23 -5.46
CA LEU A 579 16.04 -15.62 -6.61
C LEU A 579 16.66 -16.70 -7.50
N THR A 580 16.18 -16.83 -8.73
CA THR A 580 16.73 -17.78 -9.70
C THR A 580 17.70 -17.08 -10.64
N LEU A 581 18.94 -17.56 -10.69
CA LEU A 581 20.03 -17.01 -11.49
C LEU A 581 20.57 -18.06 -12.47
N GLY A 582 21.00 -17.61 -13.65
CA GLY A 582 21.63 -18.45 -14.66
C GLY A 582 23.13 -18.21 -14.74
N GLU A 583 23.80 -18.95 -15.63
CA GLU A 583 25.26 -18.90 -15.78
C GLU A 583 25.81 -17.51 -16.17
N ARG A 584 24.96 -16.69 -16.80
CA ARG A 584 25.33 -15.34 -17.28
C ARG A 584 24.70 -14.20 -16.48
N SER A 585 23.95 -14.52 -15.43
CA SER A 585 23.23 -13.57 -14.56
C SER A 585 24.15 -13.11 -13.42
N ILE A 586 25.29 -12.54 -13.77
CA ILE A 586 26.35 -12.14 -12.83
C ILE A 586 26.14 -10.69 -12.38
N PHE A 587 26.10 -10.48 -11.07
CA PHE A 587 25.89 -9.18 -10.44
C PHE A 587 27.07 -8.81 -9.52
N ASN A 588 26.98 -7.69 -8.82
CA ASN A 588 27.90 -7.30 -7.75
C ASN A 588 27.11 -6.64 -6.60
N GLN A 589 27.73 -6.36 -5.46
CA GLN A 589 27.04 -5.78 -4.30
C GLN A 589 26.29 -4.45 -4.56
N SER A 590 26.64 -3.68 -5.59
CA SER A 590 25.96 -2.42 -5.92
C SER A 590 24.50 -2.61 -6.32
N VAL A 591 24.06 -3.83 -6.65
CA VAL A 591 22.64 -4.13 -6.94
C VAL A 591 21.72 -4.03 -5.73
N GLY A 592 22.27 -3.99 -4.51
CA GLY A 592 21.49 -3.75 -3.29
C GLY A 592 20.52 -4.89 -2.93
N LEU A 593 20.95 -6.15 -3.08
CA LEU A 593 20.13 -7.30 -2.68
C LEU A 593 19.78 -7.22 -1.18
N PRO A 594 18.49 -7.30 -0.79
CA PRO A 594 18.05 -7.23 0.61
C PRO A 594 18.74 -8.27 1.48
N SER A 595 19.14 -7.89 2.70
CA SER A 595 19.68 -8.83 3.68
C SER A 595 18.63 -9.85 4.12
N VAL A 596 19.04 -11.10 4.27
CA VAL A 596 18.22 -12.13 4.92
C VAL A 596 18.17 -11.81 6.42
N PRO A 597 16.99 -11.75 7.06
CA PRO A 597 16.88 -11.55 8.50
C PRO A 597 17.44 -12.76 9.25
N VAL A 598 18.10 -12.52 10.38
CA VAL A 598 18.47 -13.55 11.34
C VAL A 598 17.38 -13.61 12.40
N ASN A 599 16.56 -14.65 12.38
CA ASN A 599 15.45 -14.81 13.32
C ASN A 599 15.09 -16.30 13.51
N HIS A 600 13.92 -16.58 14.08
CA HIS A 600 13.45 -17.94 14.33
C HIS A 600 13.08 -18.72 13.05
N GLU A 601 12.88 -18.03 11.92
CA GLU A 601 12.52 -18.64 10.63
C GLU A 601 13.72 -18.80 9.71
N TYR A 602 14.72 -17.90 9.77
CA TYR A 602 15.84 -17.85 8.82
C TYR A 602 17.20 -17.61 9.49
N THR A 603 18.25 -18.19 8.91
CA THR A 603 19.61 -18.16 9.47
C THR A 603 20.42 -16.90 9.09
N GLY A 604 19.89 -16.05 8.20
CA GLY A 604 20.62 -14.93 7.60
C GLY A 604 21.40 -15.29 6.31
N ARG A 605 21.32 -16.53 5.84
CA ARG A 605 22.07 -17.04 4.69
C ARG A 605 21.20 -17.27 3.46
N TRP A 606 21.81 -17.18 2.28
CA TRP A 606 21.23 -17.68 1.04
C TRP A 606 21.76 -19.09 0.77
N ILE A 607 20.91 -20.02 0.34
CA ILE A 607 21.27 -21.41 -0.02
C ILE A 607 20.65 -21.79 -1.36
N LEU A 608 21.35 -22.59 -2.17
CA LEU A 608 20.79 -23.20 -3.38
C LEU A 608 19.76 -24.28 -2.99
N SER A 609 18.51 -24.17 -3.47
CA SER A 609 17.40 -25.00 -3.00
C SER A 609 17.48 -26.49 -3.35
N ASP A 610 18.25 -26.84 -4.39
CA ASP A 610 18.41 -28.21 -4.87
C ASP A 610 19.81 -28.37 -5.48
N PRO A 611 20.86 -28.60 -4.67
CA PRO A 611 22.22 -28.79 -5.18
C PRO A 611 22.23 -30.05 -6.05
N THR A 612 22.57 -29.89 -7.33
CA THR A 612 22.52 -30.96 -8.33
C THR A 612 23.50 -32.12 -8.09
N GLU A 613 24.35 -32.05 -7.05
CA GLU A 613 25.33 -33.06 -6.68
C GLU A 613 25.49 -33.18 -5.16
N ASP A 614 25.88 -34.38 -4.70
CA ASP A 614 26.16 -34.80 -3.31
C ASP A 614 27.42 -34.08 -2.75
N THR A 615 27.39 -32.75 -2.82
CA THR A 615 28.46 -31.81 -2.48
C THR A 615 27.96 -30.86 -1.40
N ASP A 616 28.88 -30.23 -0.66
CA ASP A 616 28.53 -29.26 0.39
C ASP A 616 27.52 -28.22 -0.15
N PRO A 617 26.46 -27.90 0.60
CA PRO A 617 25.41 -26.99 0.14
C PRO A 617 26.01 -25.62 -0.18
N ILE A 618 25.79 -25.17 -1.43
CA ILE A 618 26.24 -23.85 -1.88
C ILE A 618 25.43 -22.80 -1.16
N ALA A 619 26.11 -22.05 -0.30
CA ALA A 619 25.47 -21.06 0.54
C ALA A 619 26.38 -19.86 0.82
N PHE A 620 25.75 -18.71 1.03
CA PHE A 620 26.40 -17.42 1.22
C PHE A 620 25.96 -16.80 2.54
N SER A 621 26.91 -16.26 3.31
CA SER A 621 26.67 -15.72 4.66
C SER A 621 25.91 -14.38 4.69
N SER A 622 25.89 -13.67 3.56
CA SER A 622 25.15 -12.42 3.40
C SER A 622 24.78 -12.15 1.95
N SER A 623 23.81 -11.26 1.72
CA SER A 623 23.41 -10.83 0.38
C SER A 623 24.54 -10.12 -0.39
N ALA A 624 25.41 -9.38 0.31
CA ALA A 624 26.58 -8.75 -0.30
C ALA A 624 27.64 -9.79 -0.73
N GLU A 625 27.88 -10.80 0.11
CA GLU A 625 28.75 -11.92 -0.24
C GLU A 625 28.18 -12.70 -1.43
N PHE A 626 26.89 -13.01 -1.41
CA PHE A 626 26.20 -13.72 -2.50
C PHE A 626 26.42 -13.00 -3.84
N MET A 627 26.11 -11.70 -3.89
CA MET A 627 26.25 -10.92 -5.13
C MET A 627 27.71 -10.72 -5.57
N ASN A 628 28.68 -10.67 -4.66
CA ASN A 628 30.09 -10.53 -5.03
C ASN A 628 30.75 -11.84 -5.49
N ASN A 629 30.26 -12.99 -5.00
CA ASN A 629 30.91 -14.29 -5.21
C ASN A 629 30.16 -15.19 -6.21
N TYR A 630 28.91 -14.91 -6.55
CA TYR A 630 28.20 -15.63 -7.60
C TYR A 630 28.84 -15.35 -8.97
N ASN A 631 29.47 -16.38 -9.54
CA ASN A 631 30.20 -16.30 -10.81
C ASN A 631 29.54 -17.09 -11.95
N GLY A 632 28.32 -17.59 -11.74
CA GLY A 632 27.57 -18.39 -12.73
C GLY A 632 27.91 -19.88 -12.76
N SER A 633 28.83 -20.38 -11.91
CA SER A 633 29.20 -21.82 -11.88
C SER A 633 28.10 -22.76 -11.41
N HIS A 634 27.15 -22.25 -10.62
CA HIS A 634 26.06 -23.03 -10.05
C HIS A 634 24.72 -22.31 -10.30
N PRO A 635 24.22 -22.31 -11.55
CA PRO A 635 22.92 -21.71 -11.84
C PRO A 635 21.80 -22.45 -11.09
N GLY A 636 20.77 -21.73 -10.69
CA GLY A 636 19.63 -22.31 -9.99
C GLY A 636 18.91 -21.31 -9.09
N THR A 637 18.03 -21.85 -8.25
CA THR A 637 17.17 -21.08 -7.36
C THR A 637 17.80 -20.98 -5.98
N TYR A 638 18.17 -19.76 -5.60
CA TYR A 638 18.67 -19.44 -4.27
C TYR A 638 17.52 -18.96 -3.40
N ILE A 639 17.38 -19.57 -2.23
CA ILE A 639 16.35 -19.26 -1.24
C ILE A 639 16.99 -18.80 0.07
N TRP A 640 16.21 -18.12 0.91
CA TRP A 640 16.63 -17.91 2.30
C TRP A 640 16.75 -19.25 3.01
N GLU A 641 17.90 -19.50 3.66
CA GLU A 641 18.13 -20.73 4.40
C GLU A 641 17.19 -20.76 5.62
N PRO A 642 16.24 -21.72 5.68
CA PRO A 642 15.34 -21.84 6.81
C PRO A 642 16.12 -22.27 8.04
N ASN A 643 15.76 -21.71 9.19
CA ASN A 643 16.31 -22.11 10.48
C ASN A 643 15.64 -23.42 10.92
N THR A 644 16.25 -24.56 10.60
CA THR A 644 15.75 -25.87 11.02
C THR A 644 16.07 -26.09 12.51
N LEU A 645 15.11 -25.80 13.40
CA LEU A 645 15.13 -26.35 14.76
C LEU A 645 15.32 -27.87 14.64
N LYS A 646 16.33 -28.42 15.33
CA LYS A 646 16.72 -29.81 15.13
C LYS A 646 15.76 -30.77 15.83
N GLU A 647 15.36 -30.44 17.06
CA GLU A 647 14.44 -31.23 17.88
C GLU A 647 13.68 -30.29 18.85
N LEU A 648 12.43 -30.64 19.20
CA LEU A 648 11.74 -30.02 20.33
C LEU A 648 12.39 -30.52 21.63
N SER A 649 12.43 -29.70 22.69
CA SER A 649 12.96 -30.10 24.00
C SER A 649 12.11 -29.53 25.12
N ALA A 650 11.84 -30.35 26.13
CA ALA A 650 11.02 -29.99 27.27
C ALA A 650 11.36 -30.81 28.50
N GLY A 651 11.26 -30.19 29.67
CA GLY A 651 11.41 -30.85 30.95
C GLY A 651 10.56 -30.18 32.04
N LEU A 652 9.87 -30.98 32.82
CA LEU A 652 9.18 -30.56 34.04
C LEU A 652 10.05 -30.87 35.26
N HIS A 653 10.28 -29.87 36.11
CA HIS A 653 10.91 -30.10 37.41
C HIS A 653 9.94 -30.85 38.35
N PRO A 654 10.46 -31.56 39.38
CA PRO A 654 9.62 -32.23 40.38
C PRO A 654 8.62 -31.29 41.07
N VAL A 655 7.43 -31.81 41.37
CA VAL A 655 6.29 -31.03 41.89
C VAL A 655 5.50 -31.82 42.93
N SER A 656 4.98 -31.16 43.97
CA SER A 656 4.24 -31.76 45.09
C SER A 656 2.93 -31.04 45.39
N ASP A 657 2.08 -31.64 46.23
CA ASP A 657 0.84 -31.00 46.71
C ASP A 657 1.08 -29.72 47.57
N GLN A 658 2.32 -29.46 48.01
CA GLN A 658 2.71 -28.23 48.71
C GLN A 658 3.45 -27.22 47.84
N SER A 659 3.74 -27.53 46.58
CA SER A 659 4.42 -26.60 45.66
C SER A 659 3.63 -25.29 45.53
N ASP A 660 4.35 -24.17 45.43
CA ASP A 660 3.80 -22.83 45.18
C ASP A 660 3.89 -22.42 43.70
N SER A 661 4.65 -23.19 42.92
CA SER A 661 4.86 -22.97 41.50
C SER A 661 5.25 -24.26 40.77
N ILE A 662 4.95 -24.31 39.48
CA ILE A 662 5.39 -25.36 38.56
C ILE A 662 6.53 -24.77 37.72
N THR A 663 7.68 -25.41 37.69
CA THR A 663 8.83 -24.92 36.92
C THR A 663 9.37 -25.98 35.96
N GLY A 664 10.09 -25.54 34.95
CA GLY A 664 10.70 -26.42 33.97
C GLY A 664 11.50 -25.64 32.93
N TYR A 665 11.79 -26.31 31.82
CA TYR A 665 12.34 -25.70 30.61
C TYR A 665 11.61 -26.24 29.38
N MET A 666 11.53 -25.45 28.32
CA MET A 666 10.95 -25.88 27.05
C MET A 666 11.43 -25.04 25.87
N THR A 667 11.32 -25.59 24.66
CA THR A 667 11.42 -24.84 23.41
C THR A 667 10.28 -23.81 23.34
N GLU A 668 10.62 -22.52 23.23
CA GLU A 668 9.63 -21.43 23.23
C GLU A 668 8.79 -21.38 21.94
N SER A 669 9.42 -21.55 20.78
CA SER A 669 8.78 -21.37 19.47
C SER A 669 8.06 -22.62 18.98
N VAL A 670 6.93 -22.91 19.64
CA VAL A 670 5.98 -23.99 19.30
C VAL A 670 4.63 -23.43 18.89
N ASP A 671 3.86 -24.12 18.06
CA ASP A 671 2.52 -23.64 17.68
C ASP A 671 1.48 -23.99 18.74
N VAL A 672 1.66 -25.13 19.42
CA VAL A 672 0.83 -25.56 20.55
C VAL A 672 1.70 -25.77 21.77
N LEU A 673 1.32 -25.12 22.88
CA LEU A 673 1.86 -25.32 24.22
C LEU A 673 0.69 -25.46 25.18
N SER A 674 0.59 -26.60 25.86
CA SER A 674 -0.38 -26.78 26.94
C SER A 674 0.27 -27.45 28.17
N ILE A 675 0.08 -26.87 29.35
CA ILE A 675 0.41 -27.48 30.65
C ILE A 675 -0.88 -27.77 31.41
N THR A 676 -1.13 -29.05 31.70
CA THR A 676 -2.34 -29.51 32.38
C THR A 676 -2.02 -30.11 33.74
N TYR A 677 -2.76 -29.76 34.78
CA TYR A 677 -2.63 -30.36 36.12
C TYR A 677 -3.98 -30.41 36.84
N GLN A 678 -4.08 -31.22 37.89
CA GLN A 678 -5.30 -31.35 38.69
C GLN A 678 -5.14 -30.71 40.06
N ASN A 679 -6.15 -29.96 40.49
CA ASN A 679 -6.20 -29.34 41.80
C ASN A 679 -6.88 -30.24 42.85
N THR A 680 -6.62 -29.94 44.12
CA THR A 680 -7.20 -30.67 45.27
C THR A 680 -8.72 -30.62 45.39
N ASP A 681 -9.39 -29.73 44.64
CA ASP A 681 -10.84 -29.70 44.48
C ASP A 681 -11.36 -30.65 43.39
N GLY A 682 -10.45 -31.38 42.72
CA GLY A 682 -10.72 -32.31 41.64
C GLY A 682 -10.78 -31.66 40.25
N SER A 683 -10.66 -30.34 40.13
CA SER A 683 -10.70 -29.63 38.85
C SER A 683 -9.39 -29.76 38.06
N THR A 684 -9.49 -29.84 36.74
CA THR A 684 -8.34 -29.84 35.82
C THR A 684 -8.08 -28.42 35.33
N VAL A 685 -6.86 -27.93 35.51
CA VAL A 685 -6.39 -26.63 35.03
C VAL A 685 -5.53 -26.84 33.80
N VAL A 686 -5.77 -26.05 32.75
CA VAL A 686 -4.99 -26.04 31.50
C VAL A 686 -4.40 -24.65 31.32
N ILE A 687 -3.08 -24.59 31.16
CA ILE A 687 -2.30 -23.39 30.90
C ILE A 687 -1.84 -23.44 29.45
N GLU A 688 -2.39 -22.56 28.62
CA GLU A 688 -2.06 -22.42 27.20
C GLU A 688 -0.89 -21.45 26.99
N LYS A 689 -0.33 -21.46 25.78
CA LYS A 689 0.87 -20.71 25.35
C LYS A 689 0.95 -19.25 25.83
N ASP A 690 -0.16 -18.52 25.72
CA ASP A 690 -0.21 -17.06 26.00
C ASP A 690 -0.75 -16.75 27.40
N SER A 691 -0.77 -17.73 28.31
CA SER A 691 -1.26 -17.51 29.67
C SER A 691 -0.36 -16.55 30.43
N PRO A 692 -0.90 -15.50 31.09
CA PRO A 692 -0.13 -14.55 31.88
C PRO A 692 0.48 -15.17 33.13
N ARG A 693 0.13 -16.43 33.45
CA ARG A 693 0.69 -17.19 34.57
C ARG A 693 2.08 -17.76 34.26
N ILE A 694 2.51 -17.75 32.99
CA ILE A 694 3.84 -18.24 32.59
C ILE A 694 4.84 -17.08 32.71
N GLU A 695 5.71 -17.16 33.70
CA GLU A 695 6.89 -16.33 33.83
C GLU A 695 8.08 -17.02 33.12
N TRP A 696 8.69 -16.32 32.18
CA TRP A 696 9.78 -16.87 31.38
C TRP A 696 11.13 -16.36 31.87
N GLY A 697 12.09 -17.27 32.03
CA GLY A 697 13.46 -16.98 32.45
C GLY A 697 14.46 -17.02 31.31
N ASP A 698 15.75 -17.12 31.66
CA ASP A 698 16.85 -17.07 30.69
C ASP A 698 16.86 -18.25 29.70
N TYR A 699 17.47 -18.02 28.53
CA TYR A 699 17.74 -19.05 27.53
C TYR A 699 18.82 -20.01 28.02
N GLN A 700 18.53 -21.30 27.98
CA GLN A 700 19.49 -22.37 28.20
C GLN A 700 20.27 -22.68 26.92
N ASP A 701 19.58 -22.66 25.77
CA ASP A 701 20.19 -22.80 24.44
C ASP A 701 19.50 -21.80 23.48
N PRO A 702 20.17 -20.70 23.09
CA PRO A 702 19.63 -19.72 22.16
C PRO A 702 19.42 -20.26 20.74
N GLN A 703 20.19 -21.26 20.29
CA GLN A 703 20.07 -21.84 18.96
C GLN A 703 18.88 -22.80 18.85
N GLN A 704 18.58 -23.53 19.93
CA GLN A 704 17.40 -24.41 20.04
C GLN A 704 16.18 -23.71 20.66
N GLN A 705 16.31 -22.43 21.04
CA GLN A 705 15.27 -21.62 21.70
C GLN A 705 14.68 -22.25 22.96
N ILE A 706 15.53 -22.93 23.73
CA ILE A 706 15.14 -23.57 24.99
C ILE A 706 15.29 -22.54 26.11
N ARG A 707 14.22 -22.28 26.86
CA ARG A 707 14.26 -21.38 28.03
C ARG A 707 13.53 -21.95 29.23
N SER A 708 13.92 -21.47 30.40
CA SER A 708 13.25 -21.82 31.66
C SER A 708 11.89 -21.14 31.79
N PHE A 709 10.94 -21.78 32.47
CA PHE A 709 9.63 -21.20 32.78
C PHE A 709 9.23 -21.48 34.22
N LYS A 710 8.39 -20.61 34.76
CA LYS A 710 7.76 -20.72 36.08
C LYS A 710 6.28 -20.36 35.98
N ILE A 711 5.41 -21.21 36.51
CA ILE A 711 3.98 -20.97 36.65
C ILE A 711 3.69 -20.80 38.13
N VAL A 712 3.32 -19.58 38.54
CA VAL A 712 2.92 -19.30 39.92
C VAL A 712 1.51 -19.84 40.16
N LEU A 713 1.33 -20.62 41.23
CA LEU A 713 0.02 -21.10 41.68
C LEU A 713 -0.73 -19.99 42.42
N ALA A 714 -2.05 -19.89 42.26
CA ALA A 714 -2.83 -18.86 42.95
C ALA A 714 -2.84 -19.07 44.48
N GLU A 715 -3.17 -18.03 45.26
CA GLU A 715 -3.02 -17.96 46.73
C GLU A 715 -3.69 -19.11 47.53
N ASN A 716 -4.56 -19.92 46.91
CA ASN A 716 -5.17 -21.11 47.51
C ASN A 716 -5.21 -22.33 46.57
N GLU A 717 -4.48 -22.28 45.45
CA GLU A 717 -4.41 -23.37 44.49
C GLU A 717 -3.38 -24.40 44.96
N ARG A 718 -3.81 -25.67 45.03
CA ARG A 718 -2.96 -26.79 45.46
C ARG A 718 -3.15 -27.96 44.53
N LEU A 719 -2.04 -28.60 44.19
CA LEU A 719 -2.00 -29.73 43.27
C LEU A 719 -2.46 -31.00 43.97
N GLU A 720 -3.29 -31.79 43.29
CA GLU A 720 -3.81 -33.04 43.84
C GLU A 720 -2.72 -34.12 43.83
N THR A 721 -2.45 -34.70 44.99
CA THR A 721 -1.46 -35.75 45.18
C THR A 721 -1.75 -36.96 44.28
N THR A 722 -0.71 -37.63 43.76
CA THR A 722 -0.79 -38.81 42.87
C THR A 722 -1.38 -38.55 41.48
N THR A 723 -1.72 -37.29 41.15
CA THR A 723 -2.09 -36.88 39.79
C THR A 723 -0.86 -36.47 38.98
N LYS A 724 -1.02 -36.11 37.71
CA LYS A 724 0.09 -35.71 36.83
C LYS A 724 -0.03 -34.26 36.41
N VAL A 725 1.11 -33.57 36.39
CA VAL A 725 1.32 -32.36 35.57
C VAL A 725 1.81 -32.82 34.20
N ILE A 726 1.13 -32.43 33.13
CA ILE A 726 1.41 -32.82 31.76
C ILE A 726 1.76 -31.57 30.95
N LEU A 727 2.93 -31.54 30.33
CA LEU A 727 3.40 -30.52 29.39
C LEU A 727 3.37 -31.12 27.98
N PHE A 728 2.69 -30.45 27.05
CA PHE A 728 2.61 -30.84 25.65
C PHE A 728 3.12 -29.71 24.76
N LEU A 729 4.00 -30.05 23.82
CA LEU A 729 4.56 -29.19 22.80
C LEU A 729 4.33 -29.79 21.41
N SER A 730 3.88 -28.98 20.46
CA SER A 730 3.76 -29.37 19.06
C SER A 730 4.07 -28.22 18.12
N LYS A 731 4.70 -28.53 16.98
CA LYS A 731 4.99 -27.59 15.88
C LYS A 731 4.37 -28.07 14.57
N PRO A 732 3.02 -28.10 14.46
CA PRO A 732 2.29 -28.53 13.26
C PRO A 732 2.66 -27.79 11.97
N SER A 733 3.28 -26.60 12.05
CA SER A 733 3.84 -25.90 10.89
C SER A 733 5.07 -26.60 10.26
N VAL A 734 5.71 -27.52 10.98
CA VAL A 734 6.93 -28.24 10.55
C VAL A 734 6.72 -29.75 10.72
N ASN A 735 6.25 -30.42 9.66
CA ASN A 735 5.89 -31.85 9.66
C ASN A 735 7.02 -32.84 10.01
N THR A 736 8.25 -32.37 10.17
CA THR A 736 9.43 -33.21 10.48
C THR A 736 9.77 -33.27 11.97
N LEU A 737 9.14 -32.44 12.81
CA LEU A 737 9.37 -32.45 14.27
C LEU A 737 8.31 -33.32 14.95
N GLU A 738 8.74 -34.26 15.78
CA GLU A 738 7.84 -35.09 16.58
C GLU A 738 7.28 -34.28 17.77
N ASP A 739 5.98 -34.43 18.03
CA ASP A 739 5.32 -33.84 19.19
C ASP A 739 5.90 -34.40 20.50
N ILE A 740 6.03 -33.54 21.52
CA ILE A 740 6.59 -33.93 22.81
C ILE A 740 5.54 -33.79 23.90
N THR A 741 5.32 -34.90 24.64
CA THR A 741 4.54 -34.91 25.87
C THR A 741 5.44 -35.31 27.03
N ILE A 742 5.59 -34.43 28.02
CA ILE A 742 6.30 -34.69 29.26
C ILE A 742 5.27 -34.71 30.39
N ASP A 743 5.29 -35.73 31.23
CA ASP A 743 4.47 -35.76 32.43
C ASP A 743 5.29 -35.97 33.70
N ARG A 744 4.77 -35.44 34.80
CA ARG A 744 5.38 -35.55 36.13
C ARG A 744 4.30 -35.81 37.17
N GLU A 745 4.47 -36.85 37.98
CA GLU A 745 3.56 -37.17 39.07
C GLU A 745 3.71 -36.16 40.23
N VAL A 746 2.58 -35.65 40.73
CA VAL A 746 2.49 -34.80 41.92
C VAL A 746 2.67 -35.67 43.16
N ILE A 747 3.80 -35.53 43.83
CA ILE A 747 4.09 -36.34 45.02
C ILE A 747 3.43 -35.74 46.27
N LYS A 748 3.19 -36.61 47.27
CA LYS A 748 2.67 -36.17 48.57
C LYS A 748 3.71 -35.35 49.30
N GLY A 749 3.41 -34.11 49.66
CA GLY A 749 4.25 -33.30 50.55
C GLY A 749 4.30 -33.89 51.97
N ILE A 750 5.47 -33.93 52.59
CA ILE A 750 5.64 -34.26 54.01
C ILE A 750 5.74 -32.93 54.73
N GLU A 751 4.79 -32.66 55.63
CA GLU A 751 4.89 -31.51 56.53
C GLU A 751 5.88 -31.87 57.66
N TYR A 752 7.17 -31.60 57.43
CA TYR A 752 8.23 -31.83 58.42
C TYR A 752 8.51 -30.55 59.20
N ARG A 753 8.18 -30.52 60.50
CA ARG A 753 8.70 -29.51 61.44
C ARG A 753 10.05 -30.02 61.97
N ALA A 754 11.15 -29.40 61.56
CA ALA A 754 12.50 -29.85 61.89
C ALA A 754 12.78 -29.79 63.41
N ASN A 755 13.32 -30.89 63.94
CA ASN A 755 14.14 -30.88 65.16
C ASN A 755 15.57 -30.45 64.77
N ASN A 756 16.15 -29.49 65.47
CA ASN A 756 17.50 -28.99 65.24
C ASN A 756 18.57 -30.09 65.42
N ILE A 757 19.63 -30.08 64.62
CA ILE A 757 20.81 -30.95 64.78
C ILE A 757 21.98 -30.16 65.37
N THR A 758 22.86 -30.80 66.15
CA THR A 758 24.04 -30.14 66.76
C THR A 758 25.33 -30.64 66.13
N LEU A 759 26.22 -29.73 65.69
CA LEU A 759 27.52 -30.07 65.09
C LEU A 759 28.69 -29.49 65.90
N ASP A 760 29.82 -30.20 65.93
CA ASP A 760 31.04 -29.79 66.64
C ASP A 760 31.86 -28.76 65.82
N ARG A 761 32.09 -27.58 66.40
CA ARG A 761 32.78 -26.46 65.73
C ARG A 761 34.24 -26.74 65.39
N LEU A 762 34.96 -27.53 66.19
CA LEU A 762 36.37 -27.85 65.93
C LEU A 762 36.49 -28.85 64.77
N ALA A 763 35.61 -29.84 64.73
CA ALA A 763 35.54 -30.79 63.62
C ALA A 763 35.11 -30.13 62.30
N ILE A 764 34.34 -29.03 62.34
CA ILE A 764 33.97 -28.21 61.17
C ILE A 764 35.16 -27.36 60.67
N ASN A 765 35.94 -26.77 61.58
CA ASN A 765 37.07 -25.90 61.22
C ASN A 765 38.28 -26.67 60.66
N ASP A 766 38.41 -27.96 60.98
CA ASP A 766 39.45 -28.85 60.43
C ASP A 766 39.10 -29.41 59.04
N LEU A 767 37.92 -29.11 58.50
CA LEU A 767 37.50 -29.55 57.17
C LEU A 767 38.15 -28.68 56.10
N ALA A 768 38.73 -29.31 55.09
CA ALA A 768 39.47 -28.62 54.04
C ALA A 768 38.56 -28.08 52.92
N SER A 769 37.28 -28.49 52.88
CA SER A 769 36.34 -28.07 51.86
C SER A 769 34.86 -28.19 52.29
N ASN A 770 33.99 -27.43 51.60
CA ASN A 770 32.54 -27.49 51.81
C ASN A 770 31.93 -28.89 51.58
N ALA A 771 32.54 -29.72 50.73
CA ALA A 771 32.07 -31.09 50.49
C ALA A 771 32.20 -31.99 51.73
N GLU A 772 33.24 -31.79 52.54
CA GLU A 772 33.43 -32.54 53.78
C GLU A 772 32.46 -32.07 54.87
N LEU A 773 32.14 -30.77 54.90
CA LEU A 773 31.10 -30.21 55.77
C LEU A 773 29.71 -30.78 55.41
N HIS A 774 29.39 -30.88 54.12
CA HIS A 774 28.15 -31.49 53.66
C HIS A 774 28.05 -32.97 54.05
N GLN A 775 29.13 -33.75 53.95
CA GLN A 775 29.16 -35.14 54.41
C GLN A 775 28.92 -35.26 55.93
N MET A 776 29.47 -34.34 56.73
CA MET A 776 29.25 -34.30 58.18
C MET A 776 27.80 -33.95 58.54
N ILE A 777 27.21 -32.94 57.88
CA ILE A 777 25.78 -32.58 58.02
C ILE A 777 24.89 -33.78 57.64
N LEU A 778 25.20 -34.46 56.54
CA LEU A 778 24.45 -35.64 56.07
C LEU A 778 24.54 -36.81 57.06
N ARG A 779 25.71 -37.04 57.68
CA ARG A 779 25.89 -38.12 58.65
C ARG A 779 25.03 -37.93 59.89
N GLU A 780 25.06 -36.74 60.50
CA GLU A 780 24.31 -36.45 61.71
C GLU A 780 22.79 -36.31 61.43
N SER A 781 22.42 -35.77 60.26
CA SER A 781 21.03 -35.75 59.79
C SER A 781 20.46 -37.16 59.59
N ARG A 782 21.22 -38.10 58.99
CA ARG A 782 20.82 -39.51 58.84
C ARG A 782 20.65 -40.20 60.19
N ALA A 783 21.50 -39.91 61.18
CA ALA A 783 21.41 -40.47 62.52
C ALA A 783 20.13 -40.02 63.26
N SER A 784 19.75 -38.75 63.11
CA SER A 784 18.51 -38.20 63.70
C SER A 784 17.25 -38.70 62.97
N ALA A 785 17.30 -38.84 61.63
CA ALA A 785 16.19 -39.32 60.80
C ALA A 785 15.84 -40.82 60.99
N LYS A 786 16.81 -41.65 61.41
CA LYS A 786 16.62 -43.10 61.64
C LYS A 786 15.63 -43.45 62.77
N ASN A 787 15.29 -42.48 63.61
CA ASN A 787 14.28 -42.64 64.68
C ASN A 787 12.85 -42.31 64.23
N LEU A 788 12.65 -41.79 63.01
CA LEU A 788 11.36 -41.24 62.55
C LEU A 788 10.92 -41.73 61.16
N LEU A 789 11.83 -42.22 60.31
CA LEU A 789 11.54 -42.72 58.96
C LEU A 789 11.70 -44.25 58.87
N THR A 790 10.95 -44.92 57.99
CA THR A 790 11.04 -46.38 57.83
C THR A 790 12.28 -46.77 57.00
N GLU A 791 12.78 -48.01 57.11
CA GLU A 791 13.97 -48.45 56.34
C GLU A 791 13.81 -48.33 54.81
N ALA A 792 12.58 -48.33 54.31
CA ALA A 792 12.27 -48.11 52.89
C ALA A 792 12.44 -46.64 52.46
N ASP A 793 12.33 -45.68 53.38
CA ASP A 793 12.50 -44.24 53.10
C ASP A 793 13.98 -43.82 53.11
N LEU A 794 14.86 -44.65 53.70
CA LEU A 794 16.31 -44.40 53.84
C LEU A 794 17.17 -45.05 52.74
N SER A 795 16.55 -45.74 51.77
CA SER A 795 17.29 -46.48 50.73
C SER A 795 17.78 -45.65 49.55
N SER A 796 17.53 -44.34 49.51
CA SER A 796 18.01 -43.41 48.48
C SER A 796 18.82 -42.25 49.08
N GLU A 797 19.85 -41.79 48.37
CA GLU A 797 20.83 -40.81 48.89
C GLU A 797 20.18 -39.50 49.37
N ILE A 798 20.53 -39.08 50.59
CA ILE A 798 20.26 -37.72 51.09
C ILE A 798 21.41 -36.81 50.62
N GLN A 799 21.09 -35.65 50.03
CA GLN A 799 22.06 -34.66 49.54
C GLN A 799 21.75 -33.25 50.10
N VAL A 800 22.77 -32.40 50.24
CA VAL A 800 22.64 -30.99 50.67
C VAL A 800 22.64 -30.12 49.41
N ILE A 801 21.55 -29.41 49.12
CA ILE A 801 21.44 -28.58 47.90
C ILE A 801 22.00 -27.18 48.14
N GLU A 802 21.76 -26.60 49.32
CA GLU A 802 22.16 -25.23 49.63
C GLU A 802 22.44 -25.04 51.12
N THR A 803 23.47 -24.25 51.42
CA THR A 803 23.83 -23.78 52.76
C THR A 803 24.05 -22.27 52.68
N ASP A 804 23.15 -21.48 53.26
CA ASP A 804 23.32 -20.03 53.35
C ASP A 804 23.93 -19.68 54.72
N LEU A 805 25.14 -19.11 54.70
CA LEU A 805 25.89 -18.68 55.87
C LEU A 805 25.86 -17.15 56.05
N THR A 806 25.07 -16.43 55.24
CA THR A 806 25.15 -14.97 55.09
C THR A 806 23.89 -14.20 55.49
N LEU A 807 22.80 -14.90 55.85
CA LEU A 807 21.67 -14.28 56.55
C LEU A 807 22.03 -14.03 58.01
N ASP A 808 22.38 -12.77 58.28
CA ASP A 808 22.67 -12.20 59.59
C ASP A 808 21.58 -12.56 60.62
N THR A 809 21.87 -13.49 61.54
CA THR A 809 21.09 -13.67 62.75
C THR A 809 21.87 -13.11 63.92
N THR A 810 21.56 -11.86 64.24
CA THR A 810 21.74 -11.34 65.58
C THR A 810 21.12 -12.34 66.57
N ILE A 811 21.97 -12.86 67.48
CA ILE A 811 21.68 -13.48 68.78
C ILE A 811 21.95 -15.00 68.95
N ASP A 812 21.65 -15.93 68.02
CA ASP A 812 21.74 -17.38 68.37
C ASP A 812 22.51 -18.32 67.39
N GLY A 813 23.23 -17.83 66.38
CA GLY A 813 24.23 -18.63 65.63
C GLY A 813 23.73 -19.96 65.06
N THR A 814 22.47 -20.04 64.66
CA THR A 814 21.86 -21.27 64.09
C THR A 814 22.01 -21.24 62.58
N TYR A 815 22.76 -22.19 62.01
CA TYR A 815 22.88 -22.29 60.54
C TYR A 815 21.69 -23.04 59.94
N TYR A 816 21.36 -22.75 58.68
CA TYR A 816 20.29 -23.45 57.97
C TYR A 816 20.83 -24.18 56.74
N ALA A 817 20.42 -25.44 56.58
CA ALA A 817 20.73 -26.24 55.40
C ALA A 817 19.44 -26.74 54.74
N ARG A 818 19.40 -26.71 53.41
CA ARG A 818 18.31 -27.26 52.59
C ARG A 818 18.69 -28.66 52.11
N LEU A 819 17.97 -29.67 52.60
CA LEU A 819 18.23 -31.09 52.30
C LEU A 819 17.27 -31.61 51.24
N GLU A 820 17.76 -32.50 50.36
CA GLU A 820 16.97 -33.33 49.44
C GLU A 820 17.07 -34.79 49.87
N VAL A 821 15.93 -35.50 49.93
CA VAL A 821 15.88 -36.93 50.32
C VAL A 821 15.36 -37.76 49.15
N GLY A 822 16.29 -38.38 48.42
CA GLY A 822 15.95 -39.28 47.30
C GLY A 822 15.17 -38.63 46.17
N ASN A 823 14.61 -39.46 45.28
CA ASN A 823 13.94 -39.04 44.03
C ASN A 823 12.57 -38.34 44.24
N LYS A 824 12.32 -37.75 45.42
CA LYS A 824 11.08 -37.07 45.81
C LYS A 824 11.43 -35.73 46.47
N ALA A 825 10.96 -34.64 45.87
CA ALA A 825 11.18 -33.27 46.33
C ALA A 825 10.51 -33.00 47.69
N TYR A 826 11.27 -33.22 48.77
CA TYR A 826 11.04 -32.58 50.05
C TYR A 826 12.15 -31.57 50.28
N GLN A 827 11.79 -30.30 50.47
CA GLN A 827 12.72 -29.25 50.86
C GLN A 827 12.29 -28.73 52.23
N PHE A 828 13.17 -28.80 53.22
CA PHE A 828 12.94 -28.19 54.53
C PHE A 828 14.24 -27.62 55.07
N TRP A 829 14.11 -26.60 55.92
CA TRP A 829 15.22 -25.97 56.62
C TRP A 829 15.45 -26.69 57.95
N ILE A 830 16.70 -27.09 58.22
CA ILE A 830 17.12 -27.59 59.54
C ILE A 830 17.94 -26.51 60.26
N GLY A 831 17.64 -26.24 61.53
CA GLY A 831 18.51 -25.43 62.38
C GLY A 831 19.70 -26.24 62.86
N ILE A 832 20.92 -25.74 62.64
CA ILE A 832 22.18 -26.36 63.06
C ILE A 832 22.73 -25.56 64.25
N ASP A 833 22.73 -26.17 65.42
CA ASP A 833 23.33 -25.62 66.64
C ASP A 833 24.82 -26.01 66.71
N VAL A 834 25.73 -25.03 66.77
CA VAL A 834 27.18 -25.29 66.75
C VAL A 834 27.77 -25.05 68.12
N SER A 835 27.89 -26.11 68.92
CA SER A 835 28.40 -26.01 70.30
C SER A 835 29.87 -26.45 70.40
N SER A 836 30.71 -25.61 71.02
CA SER A 836 32.11 -25.92 71.34
C SER A 836 32.21 -26.48 72.77
N LYS A 837 32.66 -27.72 72.97
CA LYS A 837 32.93 -28.23 74.33
C LYS A 837 34.13 -27.51 74.97
N LEU A 838 33.82 -26.72 76.02
CA LEU A 838 34.62 -26.37 77.22
C LEU A 838 36.15 -26.20 77.04
N GLY A 839 36.56 -24.99 76.70
CA GLY A 839 37.96 -24.57 76.89
C GLY A 839 38.19 -23.05 76.83
N HIS A 840 37.38 -22.32 76.04
CA HIS A 840 37.50 -20.88 75.87
C HIS A 840 36.09 -20.28 75.87
N LEU A 841 35.83 -19.24 76.67
CA LEU A 841 34.56 -18.53 76.68
C LEU A 841 34.82 -17.13 76.11
N LYS A 842 34.21 -16.82 74.95
CA LYS A 842 34.18 -15.44 74.45
C LYS A 842 33.10 -14.68 75.21
N VAL A 843 33.50 -13.69 75.99
CA VAL A 843 32.58 -12.83 76.72
C VAL A 843 32.59 -11.46 76.05
N THR A 844 31.48 -11.07 75.44
CA THR A 844 31.28 -9.70 74.98
C THR A 844 30.67 -8.92 76.14
N ILE A 845 31.41 -7.97 76.69
CA ILE A 845 30.91 -7.11 77.78
C ILE A 845 30.40 -5.82 77.14
N PRO A 846 29.09 -5.53 77.19
CA PRO A 846 28.58 -4.25 76.72
C PRO A 846 28.98 -3.17 77.74
N THR A 847 29.97 -2.36 77.40
CA THR A 847 30.49 -1.33 78.31
C THR A 847 29.74 -0.02 78.16
N LYS A 848 29.13 0.47 79.25
CA LYS A 848 28.77 1.88 79.40
C LYS A 848 29.94 2.57 80.12
N MET A 849 30.68 3.44 79.42
CA MET A 849 31.78 4.20 80.02
C MET A 849 31.22 5.37 80.83
N ILE A 850 31.73 5.58 82.04
CA ILE A 850 31.38 6.74 82.88
C ILE A 850 32.64 7.58 83.06
N PHE A 851 32.63 8.82 82.55
CA PHE A 851 33.77 9.74 82.60
C PHE A 851 33.69 10.62 83.85
N GLU A 852 34.84 10.86 84.52
CA GLU A 852 34.87 11.56 85.81
C GLU A 852 34.69 13.09 85.73
N SER A 853 34.76 13.71 84.53
CA SER A 853 34.51 15.15 84.34
C SER A 853 34.11 15.46 82.90
N LEU A 854 32.99 16.19 82.74
CA LEU A 854 32.43 16.63 81.44
C LEU A 854 32.60 18.13 81.16
N TYR A 855 33.37 18.86 81.98
CA TYR A 855 33.45 20.33 81.92
C TYR A 855 34.87 20.85 81.64
N ASP A 856 35.41 20.49 80.48
CA ASP A 856 36.32 21.40 79.75
C ASP A 856 36.42 20.91 78.30
N ASP A 857 36.02 21.75 77.35
CA ASP A 857 36.10 21.44 75.92
C ASP A 857 37.53 21.63 75.38
N ALA A 858 38.46 22.09 76.23
CA ALA A 858 39.87 22.27 75.89
C ALA A 858 40.79 21.12 76.34
N GLU A 859 40.31 20.14 77.11
CA GLU A 859 41.11 18.98 77.53
C GLU A 859 40.72 17.72 76.73
N SER A 860 41.61 17.34 75.81
CA SER A 860 41.46 16.20 74.89
C SER A 860 41.60 14.83 75.55
N ASN A 861 42.09 14.74 76.79
CA ASN A 861 42.48 13.47 77.43
C ASN A 861 41.61 13.16 78.65
N ARG A 862 41.11 11.92 78.79
CA ARG A 862 40.14 11.56 79.83
C ARG A 862 40.32 10.14 80.35
N SER A 863 40.17 9.96 81.67
CA SER A 863 40.05 8.65 82.32
C SER A 863 38.58 8.21 82.42
N PHE A 864 38.34 6.91 82.39
CA PHE A 864 37.03 6.33 82.69
C PHE A 864 37.16 4.98 83.41
N GLU A 865 36.09 4.61 84.10
CA GLU A 865 35.86 3.26 84.60
C GLU A 865 34.46 2.78 84.21
N SER A 866 34.34 1.46 84.01
CA SER A 866 33.05 0.83 83.75
C SER A 866 32.29 0.55 85.04
N ALA A 867 31.00 0.25 84.92
CA ALA A 867 30.25 -0.43 85.96
C ALA A 867 30.87 -1.80 86.31
N ASP A 868 30.49 -2.34 87.47
CA ASP A 868 31.02 -3.60 88.00
C ASP A 868 30.33 -4.77 87.28
N TYR A 869 31.13 -5.64 86.69
CA TYR A 869 30.69 -6.91 86.11
C TYR A 869 31.12 -8.06 87.00
N GLU A 870 30.47 -9.22 86.93
CA GLU A 870 30.86 -10.38 87.73
C GLU A 870 31.16 -11.59 86.86
N ILE A 871 32.25 -12.30 87.18
CA ILE A 871 32.51 -13.63 86.65
C ILE A 871 32.16 -14.66 87.71
N GLN A 872 31.18 -15.51 87.42
CA GLN A 872 30.69 -16.53 88.35
C GLN A 872 31.13 -17.93 87.92
N ASN A 873 31.90 -18.61 88.77
CA ASN A 873 32.19 -20.03 88.60
C ASN A 873 31.13 -20.86 89.32
N GLN A 874 30.11 -21.34 88.61
CA GLN A 874 29.06 -22.18 89.19
C GLN A 874 29.45 -23.68 89.30
N SER A 875 30.66 -24.03 88.86
CA SER A 875 31.19 -25.39 88.91
C SER A 875 31.61 -25.79 90.32
N ARG A 876 31.71 -27.11 90.55
CA ARG A 876 32.18 -27.72 91.82
C ARG A 876 33.71 -27.86 91.89
N ILE A 877 34.42 -27.35 90.90
CA ILE A 877 35.88 -27.31 90.87
C ILE A 877 36.33 -25.85 90.71
N PRO A 878 37.43 -25.45 91.38
CA PRO A 878 38.01 -24.13 91.15
C PRO A 878 38.51 -24.02 89.70
N VAL A 879 38.60 -22.82 89.15
CA VAL A 879 38.95 -22.56 87.75
C VAL A 879 39.91 -21.36 87.70
N ASP A 880 41.06 -21.51 87.07
CA ASP A 880 41.96 -20.40 86.75
C ASP A 880 41.52 -19.69 85.46
N THR A 881 41.59 -18.37 85.47
CA THR A 881 41.23 -17.55 84.31
C THR A 881 42.46 -16.83 83.76
N TYR A 882 42.54 -16.77 82.44
CA TYR A 882 43.61 -16.11 81.71
C TYR A 882 43.04 -15.15 80.67
N VAL A 883 43.61 -13.95 80.57
CA VAL A 883 43.31 -13.00 79.49
C VAL A 883 44.28 -13.24 78.34
N THR A 884 43.76 -13.35 77.13
CA THR A 884 44.56 -13.72 75.96
C THR A 884 44.53 -12.67 74.87
N GLN A 885 43.43 -11.95 74.70
CA GLN A 885 43.29 -10.96 73.64
C GLN A 885 42.10 -10.03 73.88
N LEU A 886 42.21 -8.81 73.36
CA LEU A 886 41.10 -7.87 73.16
C LEU A 886 40.85 -7.67 71.66
N ALA A 887 39.59 -7.69 71.24
CA ALA A 887 39.16 -7.24 69.92
C ALA A 887 38.11 -6.13 70.08
N ILE A 888 38.31 -4.98 69.44
CA ILE A 888 37.28 -3.95 69.33
C ILE A 888 36.44 -4.27 68.12
N THR A 889 35.16 -4.54 68.32
CA THR A 889 34.26 -4.96 67.24
C THR A 889 33.60 -3.79 66.51
N ASP A 890 33.81 -2.56 67.00
CA ASP A 890 33.33 -1.31 66.42
C ASP A 890 34.35 -0.20 66.75
N ASP A 891 35.37 -0.06 65.90
CA ASP A 891 36.65 0.55 66.27
C ASP A 891 36.70 2.08 66.21
N ALA A 892 35.77 2.76 65.52
CA ALA A 892 35.71 4.22 65.36
C ALA A 892 36.91 4.89 64.69
N GLY A 893 37.91 4.12 64.29
CA GLY A 893 39.27 4.62 64.09
C GLY A 893 40.08 4.90 65.37
N ILE A 894 39.65 4.44 66.56
CA ILE A 894 40.44 4.46 67.81
C ILE A 894 41.59 3.46 67.71
N THR A 895 42.81 3.91 68.04
CA THR A 895 44.00 3.03 68.11
C THR A 895 44.32 2.65 69.56
N LEU A 896 44.47 1.36 69.84
CA LEU A 896 44.84 0.84 71.17
C LEU A 896 46.34 0.94 71.43
N LEU A 897 46.73 1.49 72.59
CA LEU A 897 48.11 1.55 73.01
C LEU A 897 48.56 0.25 73.69
N ALA A 898 49.67 -0.32 73.20
CA ALA A 898 50.27 -1.49 73.82
C ALA A 898 50.95 -1.17 75.16
N GLU A 899 51.26 -2.20 75.95
CA GLU A 899 51.94 -2.05 77.24
C GLU A 899 53.33 -1.42 77.04
N GLY A 900 53.57 -0.29 77.70
CA GLY A 900 54.82 0.48 77.59
C GLY A 900 54.91 1.48 76.43
N GLU A 901 53.90 1.57 75.57
CA GLU A 901 53.87 2.50 74.44
C GLU A 901 53.47 3.92 74.86
N SER A 902 54.20 4.93 74.38
CA SER A 902 53.98 6.34 74.74
C SER A 902 52.98 7.00 73.79
N PRO A 903 51.95 7.71 74.29
CA PRO A 903 51.01 8.43 73.43
C PRO A 903 51.69 9.50 72.55
N LEU A 904 52.84 10.03 72.99
CA LEU A 904 53.59 11.07 72.28
C LEU A 904 54.30 10.56 71.02
N ASP A 905 54.45 9.24 70.88
CA ASP A 905 55.06 8.63 69.68
C ASP A 905 54.18 8.84 68.42
N TYR A 906 52.91 9.22 68.63
CA TYR A 906 51.91 9.44 67.58
C TYR A 906 51.73 10.92 67.18
N VAL A 907 52.58 11.82 67.67
CA VAL A 907 52.60 13.25 67.26
C VAL A 907 53.52 13.43 66.04
N THR A 908 53.08 14.19 65.03
CA THR A 908 53.83 14.37 63.77
C THR A 908 55.15 15.16 63.96
N PRO A 909 56.19 14.95 63.11
CA PRO A 909 57.58 15.38 63.38
C PRO A 909 57.83 16.89 63.45
N ILE A 910 56.90 17.73 62.99
CA ILE A 910 57.10 19.19 62.87
C ILE A 910 57.01 19.90 64.25
N HIS A 911 56.54 19.20 65.29
CA HIS A 911 56.32 19.77 66.63
C HIS A 911 56.92 18.97 67.81
N GLN A 912 57.85 18.05 67.58
CA GLN A 912 58.39 17.17 68.65
C GLN A 912 59.07 17.92 69.81
N ASP A 913 59.69 19.07 69.58
CA ASP A 913 60.37 19.85 70.63
C ASP A 913 59.39 20.67 71.53
N GLN A 914 58.09 20.63 71.25
CA GLN A 914 57.01 21.23 72.05
C GLN A 914 55.83 20.23 72.25
N ALA A 915 56.09 18.93 72.17
CA ALA A 915 55.05 17.90 72.23
C ALA A 915 54.27 17.95 73.55
N SER A 916 52.95 18.12 73.45
CA SER A 916 52.02 17.94 74.56
C SER A 916 50.92 16.98 74.12
N GLU A 917 50.35 16.24 75.07
CA GLU A 917 49.35 15.21 74.77
C GLU A 917 48.07 15.78 74.12
N SER A 918 47.86 17.11 74.16
CA SER A 918 46.77 17.80 73.46
C SER A 918 46.92 17.84 71.93
N GLY A 919 48.13 17.60 71.41
CA GLY A 919 48.47 17.67 69.98
C GLY A 919 48.38 16.34 69.22
N ILE A 920 47.83 15.29 69.84
CA ILE A 920 47.69 13.96 69.22
C ILE A 920 46.54 14.03 68.19
N PRO A 921 46.80 13.77 66.88
CA PRO A 921 45.84 14.02 65.82
C PRO A 921 44.80 12.89 65.62
N ILE A 922 45.05 11.72 66.21
CA ILE A 922 44.18 10.55 66.12
C ILE A 922 43.70 10.10 67.51
N PRO A 923 42.50 9.52 67.61
CA PRO A 923 41.98 8.98 68.86
C PRO A 923 42.79 7.77 69.36
N LEU A 924 43.42 7.84 70.54
CA LEU A 924 44.18 6.74 71.15
C LEU A 924 43.53 6.28 72.47
N LEU A 925 43.57 4.98 72.75
CA LEU A 925 42.99 4.39 73.97
C LEU A 925 43.98 3.44 74.66
N ARG A 926 44.22 3.66 75.95
CA ARG A 926 44.86 2.68 76.84
C ARG A 926 43.78 2.06 77.72
N LEU A 927 43.59 0.74 77.65
CA LEU A 927 42.53 0.02 78.36
C LEU A 927 43.12 -1.10 79.23
N SER A 928 42.56 -1.31 80.42
CA SER A 928 42.93 -2.36 81.36
C SER A 928 41.68 -3.04 81.93
N ILE A 929 41.82 -4.32 82.28
CA ILE A 929 40.82 -5.08 83.03
C ILE A 929 41.37 -5.36 84.43
N LYS A 930 40.54 -5.11 85.45
CA LYS A 930 40.97 -5.21 86.85
C LYS A 930 39.96 -5.91 87.76
N THR A 931 40.51 -6.55 88.77
CA THR A 931 39.82 -7.03 89.98
C THR A 931 40.43 -6.33 91.20
N GLU A 932 40.00 -6.66 92.41
CA GLU A 932 40.69 -6.17 93.62
C GLU A 932 42.13 -6.72 93.75
N GLU A 933 42.45 -7.85 93.10
CA GLU A 933 43.73 -8.57 93.30
C GLU A 933 44.70 -8.45 92.11
N ALA A 934 44.22 -8.12 90.91
CA ALA A 934 45.04 -8.05 89.70
C ALA A 934 44.48 -7.06 88.67
N GLU A 935 45.37 -6.35 87.97
CA GLU A 935 45.06 -5.48 86.82
C GLU A 935 45.96 -5.86 85.64
N VAL A 936 45.34 -6.07 84.47
CA VAL A 936 46.02 -6.46 83.23
C VAL A 936 45.69 -5.45 82.13
N GLN A 937 46.72 -4.83 81.56
CA GLN A 937 46.55 -3.90 80.43
C GLN A 937 46.23 -4.69 79.15
N LEU A 938 45.17 -4.27 78.45
CA LEU A 938 44.65 -4.90 77.24
C LEU A 938 45.29 -4.34 75.97
N SER A 939 45.52 -5.22 75.00
CA SER A 939 45.98 -4.87 73.65
C SER A 939 45.46 -5.89 72.63
N GLU A 940 45.49 -5.54 71.34
CA GLU A 940 45.01 -6.42 70.27
C GLU A 940 45.84 -7.71 70.13
N ARG A 941 47.11 -7.68 70.57
CA ARG A 941 48.01 -8.82 70.60
C ARG A 941 48.82 -8.79 71.90
N MET A 942 48.52 -9.71 72.81
CA MET A 942 49.24 -9.89 74.08
C MET A 942 49.60 -11.37 74.28
N ALA A 943 50.63 -11.61 75.10
CA ALA A 943 50.86 -12.95 75.61
C ALA A 943 49.75 -13.30 76.62
N GLU A 944 49.41 -14.59 76.74
CA GLU A 944 48.44 -15.05 77.73
C GLU A 944 48.89 -14.66 79.14
N GLN A 945 48.06 -13.90 79.85
CA GLN A 945 48.33 -13.48 81.22
C GLN A 945 47.30 -14.08 82.17
N HIS A 946 47.80 -14.62 83.28
CA HIS A 946 46.92 -15.09 84.36
C HIS A 946 46.17 -13.90 84.96
N PHE A 947 44.87 -14.07 85.18
CA PHE A 947 44.00 -12.98 85.61
C PHE A 947 43.50 -13.18 87.03
N VAL A 948 42.65 -14.17 87.26
CA VAL A 948 42.15 -14.50 88.60
C VAL A 948 41.77 -15.97 88.73
N ARG A 949 41.95 -16.54 89.92
CA ARG A 949 41.49 -17.90 90.23
C ARG A 949 40.11 -17.86 90.88
N LEU A 950 39.13 -18.47 90.24
CA LEU A 950 37.77 -18.59 90.76
C LEU A 950 37.63 -19.88 91.56
N SER A 951 37.29 -19.77 92.84
CA SER A 951 36.97 -20.94 93.65
C SER A 951 35.67 -21.62 93.19
N GLN A 952 35.44 -22.86 93.61
CA GLN A 952 34.18 -23.55 93.29
C GLN A 952 32.98 -22.73 93.79
N ARG A 953 31.95 -22.55 92.95
CA ARG A 953 30.73 -21.79 93.29
C ARG A 953 30.96 -20.36 93.77
N SER A 954 32.05 -19.71 93.36
CA SER A 954 32.35 -18.31 93.71
C SER A 954 32.02 -17.34 92.58
N HIS A 955 31.97 -16.06 92.91
CA HIS A 955 31.92 -14.96 91.95
C HIS A 955 33.02 -13.95 92.29
N VAL A 956 33.57 -13.30 91.27
CA VAL A 956 34.55 -12.23 91.43
C VAL A 956 34.10 -11.03 90.59
N PRO A 957 33.99 -9.83 91.19
CA PRO A 957 33.71 -8.61 90.46
C PRO A 957 34.94 -8.17 89.64
N VAL A 958 34.67 -7.64 88.46
CA VAL A 958 35.63 -7.22 87.45
C VAL A 958 35.20 -5.87 86.89
N LYS A 959 36.17 -4.98 86.70
CA LYS A 959 35.96 -3.66 86.09
C LYS A 959 36.89 -3.45 84.92
N LEU A 960 36.48 -2.58 84.00
CA LEU A 960 37.35 -2.03 82.97
C LEU A 960 37.70 -0.60 83.34
N SER A 961 38.97 -0.25 83.21
CA SER A 961 39.49 1.11 83.40
C SER A 961 40.33 1.50 82.20
N GLY A 962 40.30 2.76 81.81
CA GLY A 962 41.08 3.22 80.67
C GLY A 962 41.36 4.71 80.67
N HIS A 963 42.33 5.10 79.86
CA HIS A 963 42.69 6.50 79.61
C HIS A 963 42.74 6.75 78.11
N TYR A 964 42.09 7.83 77.70
CA TYR A 964 41.91 8.22 76.32
C TYR A 964 42.75 9.45 75.99
N TYR A 965 43.36 9.48 74.80
CA TYR A 965 44.19 10.59 74.33
C TYR A 965 43.78 11.06 72.92
N GLY A 966 43.79 12.37 72.67
CA GLY A 966 43.48 12.96 71.35
C GLY A 966 41.99 13.25 71.09
N PRO A 967 41.57 13.60 69.85
CA PRO A 967 40.19 14.01 69.55
C PRO A 967 39.19 12.86 69.71
N TYR A 968 37.97 13.15 70.17
CA TYR A 968 36.94 12.14 70.44
C TYR A 968 36.17 11.74 69.16
N PRO A 969 35.97 10.44 68.85
CA PRO A 969 35.23 10.00 67.68
C PRO A 969 33.74 10.29 67.86
N ARG A 970 33.15 10.99 66.88
CA ARG A 970 31.71 11.26 66.84
C ARG A 970 30.99 10.14 66.11
N TRP A 971 30.27 9.30 66.85
CA TRP A 971 29.48 8.20 66.29
C TRP A 971 27.99 8.54 66.18
N ILE A 972 27.59 9.35 65.21
CA ILE A 972 26.23 9.34 64.63
C ILE A 972 26.31 9.88 63.20
N THR A 973 25.95 9.05 62.21
CA THR A 973 25.54 9.49 60.87
C THR A 973 24.08 9.09 60.67
N ASP A 974 23.16 9.93 61.15
CA ASP A 974 21.88 10.08 60.47
C ASP A 974 21.19 11.40 60.80
N ASP A 975 20.51 11.94 59.80
CA ASP A 975 19.92 13.27 59.73
C ASP A 975 18.62 13.39 60.54
N GLN A 976 18.68 13.40 61.88
CA GLN A 976 17.63 14.00 62.72
C GLN A 976 18.17 14.56 64.06
N MET A 977 17.96 15.87 64.25
CA MET A 977 17.95 16.65 65.52
C MET A 977 19.32 17.15 66.04
N GLN A 978 19.63 18.44 66.21
CA GLN A 978 18.81 19.63 66.56
C GLN A 978 17.77 19.38 67.65
N GLN A 979 18.23 19.07 68.86
CA GLN A 979 17.68 19.63 70.10
C GLN A 979 18.62 19.30 71.26
N GLY A 980 19.06 20.33 71.98
CA GLY A 980 19.94 20.19 73.14
C GLY A 980 19.33 19.27 74.19
N GLY A 981 19.95 18.11 74.36
CA GLY A 981 19.60 17.10 75.35
C GLY A 981 20.82 16.23 75.60
N TYR A 982 21.24 16.13 76.85
CA TYR A 982 22.34 15.31 77.31
C TYR A 982 22.07 13.83 77.00
N TYR A 983 23.03 13.14 76.38
CA TYR A 983 22.97 11.69 76.25
C TYR A 983 24.21 11.07 76.90
N GLU A 984 24.12 10.83 78.21
CA GLU A 984 24.95 9.84 78.94
C GLU A 984 24.72 8.41 78.41
N GLU A 985 23.88 8.19 77.39
CA GLU A 985 23.36 6.88 77.02
C GLU A 985 23.87 6.31 75.69
N SER A 986 24.65 7.06 74.90
CA SER A 986 24.91 6.68 73.50
C SER A 986 26.37 6.33 73.16
N LEU A 987 27.27 6.21 74.14
CA LEU A 987 28.64 5.75 73.92
C LEU A 987 28.85 4.37 74.53
N ALA A 988 28.58 3.35 73.72
CA ALA A 988 28.75 1.95 74.09
C ALA A 988 29.67 1.22 73.09
N PRO A 989 30.98 1.56 73.04
CA PRO A 989 31.92 0.75 72.27
C PRO A 989 31.89 -0.68 72.82
N LYS A 990 31.68 -1.63 71.92
CA LYS A 990 31.60 -3.05 72.25
C LYS A 990 33.02 -3.63 72.22
N TYR A 991 33.54 -3.93 73.41
CA TYR A 991 34.81 -4.62 73.58
C TYR A 991 34.56 -6.12 73.72
N GLN A 992 35.22 -6.92 72.88
CA GLN A 992 35.22 -8.37 73.01
C GLN A 992 36.53 -8.81 73.66
N ILE A 993 36.45 -9.28 74.90
CA ILE A 993 37.61 -9.78 75.65
C ILE A 993 37.56 -11.31 75.65
N ILE A 994 38.69 -11.93 75.32
CA ILE A 994 38.79 -13.39 75.27
C ILE A 994 39.42 -13.88 76.57
N LEU A 995 38.59 -14.56 77.38
CA LEU A 995 39.00 -15.21 78.62
C LEU A 995 39.06 -16.72 78.43
N ARG A 996 40.19 -17.31 78.81
CA ARG A 996 40.37 -18.76 78.87
C ARG A 996 40.17 -19.24 80.30
N PHE A 997 39.37 -20.31 80.45
CA PHE A 997 39.01 -20.88 81.74
C PHE A 997 39.59 -22.28 81.85
N VAL A 998 40.45 -22.50 82.85
CA VAL A 998 41.18 -23.75 83.07
C VAL A 998 40.77 -24.33 84.42
N PRO A 999 39.99 -25.43 84.46
CA PRO A 999 39.53 -26.03 85.70
C PRO A 999 40.62 -26.65 86.58
#